data_AF-A0A507ZFJ5-F1
#
_entry.id   AF-A0A507ZFJ5-F1
#
_cell.length_a   1.000
_cell.length_b   1.000
_cell.length_c   1.000
_cell.angle_alpha   90.00
_cell.angle_beta   90.00
_cell.angle_gamma   90.00
#
_symmetry.space_group_name_H-M   'P 1'
#
loop_
_entity.id
_entity.type
_entity.pdbx_description
1 polymer ?
#
loop_
_entity_poly.entity_id
_entity_poly.type
_entity_poly.pdbx_seq_one_letter_code
_entity_poly.pdbx_strand_id
1 'polypeptide(L)'
;MRKSFYILLIFLLSGNIYCQNSIISENDIPKLNSIINDLEENYSRSETPNFYTLPQASASYFKIITKDPINFLAELKKSKSVEELQNKFYGLQVDKDLLVIKNVYADYNDEKQLEIKSFEITNNQNHRVKLPSNDSLNQNNIKYFHTSYTSKRDSITTIRGFYLNTEFKSVKITRKLSDWINYTDKIVKPEISIFYDSDNKLNKYRARKETIIDSLVRYYELKTNKPPYRKEQNFIARRKKLNDWQSKKEKFADSLYKNDSNFKNLLLEALDYAEKNKVSNGDLEDFTAQLISQKRALELMRQNRQVGTCSFDNGPIIQQKRIANLAAKTQNWNVFIKSFLNVMNDNVSRNANSNIASNARKTYIEELAKLNLDLDKMLLGSNVRFKDTIRKHYFSNGSKIAKAYANLNSEKQEYFENTICQIIRDKKIDAFNKLHFYNTLKNYQYFINDSIKKTELEKVIQDLVPSLPKEIKSRIENPNKQLYDLLYREKEELDNFEIKSSIIAYIGSYSYDGECWQAELIDKNSDGKIIYNLTMPIGGKITPLQNFIDKKNELKSRVEAHSFLQQIINDNEESKVHIKFTKDKSFVNRRNKVTKDMPKELVEELDFENAISLYVSFPKRKYVRFVLLNNGNLLMLGIPKDFELLEYKFEELMTKEKKSFLSTSYKSFKLFDEKGKMLN
;
A
#
# COMPACT_ATOMS: atom_id res chain seq x y z
N MET A 1 -25.47 3.03 20.38
CA MET A 1 -24.03 3.35 20.22
C MET A 1 -23.08 2.35 20.87
N ARG A 2 -23.27 1.91 22.13
CA ARG A 2 -22.37 0.89 22.76
C ARG A 2 -22.28 -0.43 21.98
N LYS A 3 -23.40 -1.00 21.51
CA LYS A 3 -23.41 -2.31 20.81
C LYS A 3 -22.60 -2.34 19.50
N SER A 4 -22.58 -1.27 18.70
CA SER A 4 -21.85 -1.25 17.42
C SER A 4 -20.33 -1.09 17.59
N PHE A 5 -19.91 -0.39 18.65
CA PHE A 5 -18.49 -0.29 19.00
C PHE A 5 -17.95 -1.62 19.54
N TYR A 6 -18.76 -2.33 20.35
CA TYR A 6 -18.43 -3.70 20.76
C TYR A 6 -18.42 -4.67 19.58
N ILE A 7 -19.25 -4.50 18.54
CA ILE A 7 -19.20 -5.38 17.35
C ILE A 7 -17.90 -5.20 16.57
N LEU A 8 -17.39 -3.97 16.39
CA LEU A 8 -16.11 -3.73 15.73
C LEU A 8 -14.92 -4.23 16.58
N LEU A 9 -14.97 -4.01 17.90
CA LEU A 9 -13.98 -4.50 18.85
C LEU A 9 -14.00 -6.03 18.97
N ILE A 10 -15.19 -6.65 18.90
CA ILE A 10 -15.37 -8.09 18.88
C ILE A 10 -14.96 -8.67 17.53
N PHE A 11 -15.09 -7.98 16.39
CA PHE A 11 -14.48 -8.45 15.13
C PHE A 11 -12.94 -8.39 15.17
N LEU A 12 -12.36 -7.44 15.91
CA LEU A 12 -10.92 -7.38 16.18
C LEU A 12 -10.46 -8.42 17.22
N LEU A 13 -11.31 -8.79 18.18
CA LEU A 13 -11.00 -9.74 19.25
C LEU A 13 -11.45 -11.19 18.97
N SER A 14 -12.39 -11.42 18.07
CA SER A 14 -12.95 -12.76 17.71
C SER A 14 -12.28 -13.40 16.50
N GLY A 15 -11.23 -12.77 15.97
CA GLY A 15 -10.20 -13.46 15.20
C GLY A 15 -9.34 -14.43 16.04
N ASN A 16 -9.52 -14.46 17.38
CA ASN A 16 -8.73 -15.29 18.30
C ASN A 16 -9.28 -16.70 18.55
N ILE A 17 -10.25 -17.19 17.78
CA ILE A 17 -10.77 -18.54 17.96
C ILE A 17 -10.40 -19.38 16.74
N TYR A 18 -9.10 -19.64 16.66
CA TYR A 18 -8.41 -20.83 16.18
C TYR A 18 -6.98 -20.42 15.82
N CYS A 19 -6.02 -20.73 16.69
CA CYS A 19 -4.63 -21.01 16.34
C CYS A 19 -3.85 -21.23 17.65
N GLN A 20 -2.92 -22.19 17.65
CA GLN A 20 -1.77 -22.12 18.54
C GLN A 20 -1.25 -20.66 18.55
N ASN A 21 -1.20 -20.03 19.72
CA ASN A 21 -0.74 -18.64 19.83
C ASN A 21 0.76 -18.52 19.51
N SER A 22 1.51 -19.61 19.68
CA SER A 22 2.92 -19.71 19.32
C SER A 22 3.14 -20.59 18.09
N ILE A 23 4.10 -20.20 17.25
CA ILE A 23 4.63 -21.01 16.15
C ILE A 23 5.63 -22.03 16.69
N ILE A 24 6.44 -21.67 17.69
CA ILE A 24 7.49 -22.51 18.28
C ILE A 24 7.05 -22.95 19.68
N SER A 25 7.15 -24.25 19.98
CA SER A 25 6.99 -24.76 21.35
C SER A 25 8.32 -24.64 22.10
N GLU A 26 8.28 -24.34 23.40
CA GLU A 26 9.48 -24.28 24.25
C GLU A 26 10.28 -25.60 24.20
N ASN A 27 9.59 -26.74 24.09
CA ASN A 27 10.21 -28.06 23.97
C ASN A 27 10.97 -28.30 22.65
N ASP A 28 10.68 -27.50 21.61
CA ASP A 28 11.32 -27.62 20.29
C ASP A 28 12.57 -26.73 20.19
N ILE A 29 12.71 -25.70 21.04
CA ILE A 29 13.82 -24.74 21.00
C ILE A 29 15.21 -25.42 21.09
N PRO A 30 15.49 -26.34 22.04
CA PRO A 30 16.81 -26.97 22.12
C PRO A 30 17.17 -27.77 20.85
N LYS A 31 16.18 -28.42 20.23
CA LYS A 31 16.38 -29.21 19.00
C LYS A 31 16.67 -28.29 17.81
N LEU A 32 15.92 -27.19 17.69
CA LEU A 32 16.18 -26.18 16.66
C LEU A 32 17.56 -25.53 16.85
N ASN A 33 17.94 -25.21 18.10
CA ASN A 33 19.25 -24.65 18.41
C ASN A 33 20.39 -25.61 18.05
N SER A 34 20.21 -26.93 18.21
CA SER A 34 21.19 -27.90 17.72
C SER A 34 21.41 -27.80 16.21
N ILE A 35 20.34 -27.67 15.42
CA ILE A 35 20.43 -27.51 13.96
C ILE A 35 21.06 -26.15 13.61
N ILE A 36 20.73 -25.10 14.35
CA ILE A 36 21.29 -23.77 14.14
C ILE A 36 22.79 -23.79 14.40
N ASN A 37 23.28 -24.46 15.45
CA ASN A 37 24.71 -24.55 15.72
C ASN A 37 25.48 -25.14 14.53
N ASP A 38 24.95 -26.20 13.90
CA ASP A 38 25.55 -26.78 12.69
C ASP A 38 25.53 -25.78 11.52
N LEU A 39 24.46 -25.00 11.37
CA LEU A 39 24.34 -23.98 10.32
C LEU A 39 25.31 -22.81 10.56
N GLU A 40 25.48 -22.38 11.81
CA GLU A 40 26.42 -21.35 12.24
C GLU A 40 27.87 -21.79 12.01
N GLU A 41 28.20 -23.04 12.35
CA GLU A 41 29.52 -23.62 12.08
C GLU A 41 29.79 -23.65 10.57
N ASN A 42 28.83 -24.11 9.77
CA ASN A 42 28.92 -24.10 8.30
C ASN A 42 29.04 -22.67 7.73
N TYR A 43 28.33 -21.70 8.31
CA TYR A 43 28.42 -20.30 7.93
C TYR A 43 29.81 -19.72 8.25
N SER A 44 30.35 -19.98 9.45
CA SER A 44 31.65 -19.49 9.90
C SER A 44 32.82 -19.95 9.01
N ARG A 45 32.68 -21.14 8.41
CA ARG A 45 33.63 -21.69 7.43
C ARG A 45 33.38 -21.22 5.99
N SER A 46 32.28 -20.53 5.74
CA SER A 46 31.89 -20.13 4.39
C SER A 46 32.56 -18.82 3.96
N GLU A 47 33.02 -18.79 2.72
CA GLU A 47 33.44 -17.53 2.11
C GLU A 47 32.23 -16.67 1.79
N THR A 48 32.33 -15.38 2.06
CA THR A 48 31.27 -14.43 1.71
C THR A 48 31.38 -14.03 0.24
N PRO A 49 30.35 -14.31 -0.59
CA PRO A 49 30.35 -13.92 -1.99
C PRO A 49 30.36 -12.40 -2.18
N ASN A 50 30.78 -11.98 -3.38
CA ASN A 50 30.60 -10.60 -3.80
C ASN A 50 29.19 -10.40 -4.37
N PHE A 51 28.44 -9.47 -3.79
CA PHE A 51 27.14 -9.05 -4.31
C PHE A 51 27.23 -7.69 -4.98
N TYR A 52 26.33 -7.44 -5.93
CA TYR A 52 26.27 -6.18 -6.67
C TYR A 52 24.86 -5.60 -6.62
N THR A 53 24.79 -4.28 -6.50
CA THR A 53 23.52 -3.56 -6.47
C THR A 53 22.77 -3.72 -7.80
N LEU A 54 21.46 -3.49 -7.76
CA LEU A 54 20.71 -3.27 -8.99
C LEU A 54 21.33 -2.09 -9.76
N PRO A 55 21.39 -2.14 -11.10
CA PRO A 55 21.88 -1.01 -11.88
C PRO A 55 20.98 0.21 -11.63
N GLN A 56 21.61 1.32 -11.26
CA GLN A 56 20.94 2.57 -10.91
C GLN A 56 21.51 3.76 -11.68
N ALA A 57 20.68 4.77 -11.92
CA ALA A 57 21.05 6.00 -12.59
C ALA A 57 20.23 7.19 -12.06
N SER A 58 20.71 8.40 -12.36
CA SER A 58 19.92 9.63 -12.32
C SER A 58 19.26 9.84 -13.69
N ALA A 59 17.98 10.18 -13.70
CA ALA A 59 17.21 10.37 -14.93
C ALA A 59 16.14 11.44 -14.77
N SER A 60 15.60 11.89 -15.90
CA SER A 60 14.39 12.71 -15.99
C SER A 60 13.31 11.93 -16.71
N TYR A 61 12.13 11.82 -16.11
CA TYR A 61 10.98 11.24 -16.78
C TYR A 61 10.38 12.27 -17.74
N PHE A 62 9.90 11.79 -18.88
CA PHE A 62 9.17 12.63 -19.84
C PHE A 62 7.90 11.94 -20.32
N LYS A 63 6.88 12.75 -20.62
CA LYS A 63 5.63 12.31 -21.26
C LYS A 63 5.12 13.39 -22.21
N ILE A 64 4.80 13.00 -23.44
CA ILE A 64 4.17 13.87 -24.43
C ILE A 64 2.98 13.16 -25.08
N ILE A 65 1.94 13.94 -25.37
CA ILE A 65 0.77 13.52 -26.12
C ILE A 65 0.77 14.34 -27.40
N THR A 66 0.99 13.71 -28.55
CA THR A 66 1.21 14.41 -29.82
C THR A 66 0.52 13.71 -31.00
N LYS A 67 0.14 14.49 -32.00
CA LYS A 67 -0.29 14.00 -33.33
C LYS A 67 0.87 13.77 -34.29
N ASP A 68 2.06 14.27 -33.95
CA ASP A 68 3.30 14.12 -34.72
C ASP A 68 4.38 13.41 -33.87
N PRO A 69 4.27 12.08 -33.70
CA PRO A 69 5.24 11.31 -32.92
C PRO A 69 6.60 11.20 -33.61
N ILE A 70 6.66 11.25 -34.95
CA ILE A 70 7.88 11.06 -35.73
C ILE A 70 8.87 12.20 -35.45
N ASN A 71 8.38 13.44 -35.49
CA ASN A 71 9.18 14.62 -35.17
C ASN A 71 9.71 14.57 -33.73
N PHE A 72 8.86 14.27 -32.75
CA PHE A 72 9.32 14.15 -31.35
C PHE A 72 10.40 13.08 -31.18
N LEU A 73 10.25 11.90 -31.79
CA LEU A 73 11.25 10.83 -31.71
C LEU A 73 12.56 11.18 -32.42
N ALA A 74 12.51 11.93 -33.52
CA ALA A 74 13.70 12.43 -34.20
C ALA A 74 14.46 13.44 -33.34
N GLU A 75 13.76 14.31 -32.63
CA GLU A 75 14.35 15.29 -31.71
C GLU A 75 14.88 14.63 -30.44
N LEU A 76 14.15 13.68 -29.86
CA LEU A 76 14.61 12.88 -28.71
C LEU A 76 15.96 12.20 -28.97
N LYS A 77 16.18 11.72 -30.20
CA LYS A 77 17.46 11.11 -30.63
C LYS A 77 18.62 12.11 -30.68
N LYS A 78 18.35 13.33 -31.14
CA LYS A 78 19.36 14.37 -31.40
C LYS A 78 19.69 15.18 -30.15
N SER A 79 18.72 15.32 -29.26
CA SER A 79 18.82 16.19 -28.11
C SER A 79 19.92 15.75 -27.13
N LYS A 80 20.54 16.74 -26.49
CA LYS A 80 21.59 16.55 -25.48
C LYS A 80 21.01 16.52 -24.06
N SER A 81 19.84 17.12 -23.83
CA SER A 81 19.19 17.13 -22.52
C SER A 81 17.67 17.19 -22.60
N VAL A 82 16.98 16.87 -21.51
CA VAL A 82 15.52 16.96 -21.48
C VAL A 82 15.02 18.41 -21.59
N GLU A 83 15.82 19.40 -21.17
CA GLU A 83 15.52 20.83 -21.26
C GLU A 83 15.38 21.32 -22.71
N GLU A 84 16.24 20.86 -23.62
CA GLU A 84 16.14 21.19 -25.04
C GLU A 84 14.80 20.71 -25.62
N LEU A 85 14.38 19.49 -25.26
CA LEU A 85 13.08 18.94 -25.65
C LEU A 85 11.93 19.74 -25.03
N GLN A 86 12.06 20.09 -23.74
CA GLN A 86 11.04 20.83 -23.01
C GLN A 86 10.80 22.22 -23.61
N ASN A 87 11.87 22.88 -24.05
CA ASN A 87 11.81 24.17 -24.74
C ASN A 87 11.14 24.06 -26.11
N LYS A 88 11.46 23.00 -26.89
CA LYS A 88 10.93 22.79 -28.24
C LYS A 88 9.48 22.31 -28.26
N PHE A 89 9.06 21.52 -27.27
CA PHE A 89 7.74 20.91 -27.21
C PHE A 89 6.96 21.42 -25.98
N TYR A 90 6.11 22.43 -26.18
CA TYR A 90 5.31 23.04 -25.10
C TYR A 90 4.45 22.05 -24.29
N GLY A 91 3.98 20.97 -24.92
CA GLY A 91 3.19 19.92 -24.25
C GLY A 91 4.02 18.82 -23.57
N LEU A 92 5.35 18.93 -23.53
CA LEU A 92 6.22 17.95 -22.90
C LEU A 92 6.19 18.10 -21.37
N GLN A 93 5.69 17.07 -20.71
CA GLN A 93 5.74 16.94 -19.26
C GLN A 93 7.09 16.35 -18.88
N VAL A 94 7.74 16.94 -17.87
CA VAL A 94 9.04 16.48 -17.37
C VAL A 94 8.99 16.38 -15.85
N ASP A 95 9.68 15.37 -15.31
CA ASP A 95 9.91 15.20 -13.88
C ASP A 95 11.40 14.87 -13.67
N LYS A 96 12.15 15.77 -13.02
CA LYS A 96 13.62 15.79 -13.05
C LYS A 96 14.25 15.19 -11.81
N ASP A 97 15.54 14.84 -11.88
CA ASP A 97 16.35 14.34 -10.76
C ASP A 97 15.74 13.09 -10.10
N LEU A 98 15.35 12.10 -10.92
CA LEU A 98 14.81 10.83 -10.44
C LEU A 98 15.94 9.81 -10.25
N LEU A 99 15.95 9.15 -9.10
CA LEU A 99 16.64 7.88 -8.94
C LEU A 99 15.84 6.83 -9.72
N VAL A 100 16.49 6.19 -10.68
CA VAL A 100 15.90 5.07 -11.43
C VAL A 100 16.72 3.80 -11.27
N ILE A 101 16.04 2.66 -11.25
CA ILE A 101 16.68 1.35 -11.33
C ILE A 101 16.29 0.64 -12.62
N LYS A 102 17.19 -0.22 -13.08
CA LYS A 102 16.99 -1.12 -14.21
C LYS A 102 16.87 -2.55 -13.71
N ASN A 103 15.77 -3.23 -14.04
CA ASN A 103 15.52 -4.61 -13.65
C ASN A 103 15.06 -5.45 -14.84
N VAL A 104 15.52 -6.71 -14.90
CA VAL A 104 15.06 -7.70 -15.90
C VAL A 104 14.33 -8.80 -15.16
N TYR A 105 13.09 -9.08 -15.56
CA TYR A 105 12.24 -10.08 -14.94
C TYR A 105 11.42 -10.82 -16.00
N ALA A 106 10.95 -12.02 -15.68
CA ALA A 106 9.96 -12.72 -16.50
C ALA A 106 8.57 -12.27 -16.07
N ASP A 107 7.71 -11.89 -17.02
CA ASP A 107 6.32 -11.56 -16.72
C ASP A 107 5.45 -12.83 -16.57
N TYR A 108 4.13 -12.66 -16.51
CA TYR A 108 3.19 -13.77 -16.29
C TYR A 108 3.07 -14.72 -17.48
N ASN A 109 3.61 -14.35 -18.65
CA ASN A 109 3.73 -15.20 -19.84
C ASN A 109 5.14 -15.78 -19.98
N ASP A 110 5.97 -15.69 -18.93
CA ASP A 110 7.39 -16.05 -18.95
C ASP A 110 8.23 -15.25 -19.97
N GLU A 111 7.73 -14.12 -20.46
CA GLU A 111 8.48 -13.25 -21.35
C GLU A 111 9.45 -12.38 -20.56
N LYS A 112 10.71 -12.30 -21.02
CA LYS A 112 11.71 -11.44 -20.39
C LYS A 112 11.38 -9.98 -20.69
N GLN A 113 11.07 -9.23 -19.65
CA GLN A 113 10.79 -7.81 -19.68
C GLN A 113 11.94 -7.03 -18.99
N LEU A 114 12.32 -5.93 -19.62
CA LEU A 114 13.12 -4.87 -19.02
C LEU A 114 12.18 -3.84 -18.40
N GLU A 115 12.31 -3.60 -17.10
CA GLU A 115 11.66 -2.50 -16.38
C GLU A 115 12.68 -1.46 -15.98
N ILE A 116 12.36 -0.20 -16.28
CA ILE A 116 13.00 0.96 -15.67
C ILE A 116 11.94 1.67 -14.85
N LYS A 117 12.24 1.96 -13.59
CA LYS A 117 11.32 2.64 -12.71
C LYS A 117 12.02 3.62 -11.78
N SER A 118 11.29 4.67 -11.43
CA SER A 118 11.59 5.53 -10.29
C SER A 118 10.75 5.13 -9.07
N PHE A 119 10.85 5.89 -7.99
CA PHE A 119 10.21 5.62 -6.71
C PHE A 119 9.37 6.79 -6.25
N GLU A 120 8.28 6.48 -5.56
CA GLU A 120 7.45 7.47 -4.89
C GLU A 120 8.22 7.98 -3.67
N ILE A 121 8.37 9.29 -3.57
CA ILE A 121 9.02 9.97 -2.46
C ILE A 121 8.13 11.13 -2.08
N THR A 122 7.66 11.14 -0.82
CA THR A 122 6.68 12.11 -0.31
C THR A 122 5.42 12.13 -1.18
N ASN A 123 5.08 13.26 -1.80
CA ASN A 123 3.88 13.41 -2.65
C ASN A 123 4.20 13.23 -4.14
N ASN A 124 5.44 12.90 -4.49
CA ASN A 124 5.89 12.77 -5.87
C ASN A 124 5.68 11.34 -6.38
N GLN A 125 5.07 11.21 -7.55
CA GLN A 125 4.75 9.91 -8.14
C GLN A 125 5.99 9.10 -8.53
N ASN A 126 5.81 7.77 -8.58
CA ASN A 126 6.72 6.91 -9.33
C ASN A 126 6.38 6.91 -10.83
N HIS A 127 7.39 6.58 -11.63
CA HIS A 127 7.25 6.37 -13.07
C HIS A 127 7.79 5.00 -13.43
N ARG A 128 7.22 4.37 -14.47
CA ARG A 128 7.72 3.10 -14.97
C ARG A 128 7.62 3.01 -16.49
N VAL A 129 8.61 2.36 -17.08
CA VAL A 129 8.66 1.97 -18.49
C VAL A 129 8.98 0.48 -18.54
N LYS A 130 8.20 -0.26 -19.33
CA LYS A 130 8.39 -1.70 -19.56
C LYS A 130 8.65 -1.93 -21.04
N LEU A 131 9.69 -2.69 -21.35
CA LEU A 131 10.15 -2.99 -22.70
C LEU A 131 10.42 -4.49 -22.80
N PRO A 132 10.14 -5.14 -23.94
CA PRO A 132 10.68 -6.47 -24.21
C PRO A 132 12.21 -6.45 -24.04
N SER A 133 12.75 -7.42 -23.32
CA SER A 133 14.19 -7.50 -23.10
C SER A 133 14.90 -7.87 -24.40
N ASN A 134 15.88 -7.07 -24.81
CA ASN A 134 16.77 -7.33 -25.94
C ASN A 134 18.19 -6.88 -25.58
N ASP A 135 19.21 -7.53 -26.14
CA ASP A 135 20.63 -7.25 -25.89
C ASP A 135 21.03 -5.81 -26.29
N SER A 136 20.36 -5.24 -27.30
CA SER A 136 20.54 -3.83 -27.70
C SER A 136 20.19 -2.84 -26.57
N LEU A 137 19.29 -3.21 -25.65
CA LEU A 137 18.89 -2.39 -24.51
C LEU A 137 19.82 -2.54 -23.30
N ASN A 138 20.88 -3.34 -23.43
CA ASN A 138 21.94 -3.52 -22.43
C ASN A 138 23.26 -2.81 -22.76
N GLN A 139 23.31 -2.03 -23.84
CA GLN A 139 24.48 -1.25 -24.21
C GLN A 139 24.69 -0.05 -23.27
N ASN A 140 25.95 0.30 -22.99
CA ASN A 140 26.31 1.35 -22.05
C ASN A 140 26.00 2.78 -22.54
N ASN A 141 25.72 2.97 -23.84
CA ASN A 141 25.57 4.30 -24.47
C ASN A 141 24.12 4.74 -24.69
N ILE A 142 23.15 4.08 -24.06
CA ILE A 142 21.73 4.43 -24.23
C ILE A 142 21.43 5.70 -23.44
N LYS A 143 21.01 6.77 -24.13
CA LYS A 143 20.64 8.04 -23.49
C LYS A 143 19.21 8.08 -22.98
N TYR A 144 18.31 7.27 -23.53
CA TYR A 144 16.90 7.28 -23.14
C TYR A 144 16.23 5.94 -23.40
N PHE A 145 15.16 5.69 -22.64
CA PHE A 145 14.28 4.53 -22.80
C PHE A 145 12.86 5.02 -22.88
N HIS A 146 12.07 4.54 -23.84
CA HIS A 146 10.71 5.04 -24.04
C HIS A 146 9.77 3.98 -24.56
N THR A 147 8.49 4.18 -24.29
CA THR A 147 7.37 3.45 -24.89
C THR A 147 6.45 4.43 -25.59
N SER A 148 5.81 3.98 -26.65
CA SER A 148 4.80 4.74 -27.37
C SER A 148 3.50 3.93 -27.45
N TYR A 149 2.39 4.64 -27.38
CA TYR A 149 1.05 4.08 -27.56
C TYR A 149 0.23 5.04 -28.40
N THR A 150 -0.31 4.57 -29.53
CA THR A 150 -1.15 5.37 -30.43
C THR A 150 -2.61 4.97 -30.24
N SER A 151 -3.45 5.93 -29.86
CA SER A 151 -4.91 5.77 -29.84
C SER A 151 -5.41 5.59 -31.27
N LYS A 152 -6.04 4.45 -31.58
CA LYS A 152 -6.67 4.21 -32.88
C LYS A 152 -7.84 5.16 -33.16
N ARG A 153 -8.49 5.67 -32.11
CA ARG A 153 -9.68 6.52 -32.22
C ARG A 153 -9.34 7.95 -32.65
N ASP A 154 -8.31 8.52 -32.03
CA ASP A 154 -8.02 9.96 -32.13
C ASP A 154 -6.73 10.23 -32.92
N SER A 155 -6.02 9.17 -33.33
CA SER A 155 -4.69 9.21 -33.97
C SER A 155 -3.67 10.03 -33.18
N ILE A 156 -3.80 10.02 -31.86
CA ILE A 156 -2.90 10.67 -30.92
C ILE A 156 -1.96 9.63 -30.31
N THR A 157 -0.67 9.92 -30.31
CA THR A 157 0.36 9.08 -29.70
C THR A 157 0.78 9.67 -28.36
N THR A 158 0.74 8.83 -27.32
CA THR A 158 1.41 9.10 -26.05
C THR A 158 2.79 8.47 -26.07
N ILE A 159 3.83 9.27 -25.91
CA ILE A 159 5.21 8.81 -25.78
C ILE A 159 5.68 9.15 -24.36
N ARG A 160 6.22 8.16 -23.65
CA ARG A 160 6.75 8.35 -22.30
C ARG A 160 8.02 7.55 -22.08
N GLY A 161 8.91 8.08 -21.25
CA GLY A 161 10.24 7.51 -21.11
C GLY A 161 11.06 8.12 -19.99
N PHE A 162 12.29 7.64 -19.89
CA PHE A 162 13.34 8.24 -19.08
C PHE A 162 14.45 8.72 -20.01
N TYR A 163 14.90 9.96 -19.80
CA TYR A 163 16.13 10.50 -20.34
C TYR A 163 17.20 10.40 -19.24
N LEU A 164 18.30 9.71 -19.50
CA LEU A 164 19.34 9.46 -18.50
C LEU A 164 20.25 10.67 -18.35
N ASN A 165 20.42 11.13 -17.11
CA ASN A 165 21.40 12.16 -16.74
C ASN A 165 22.77 11.51 -16.47
N THR A 166 22.76 10.25 -16.04
CA THR A 166 23.94 9.41 -15.84
C THR A 166 23.68 8.00 -16.38
N GLU A 167 24.74 7.29 -16.78
CA GLU A 167 24.63 5.87 -17.15
C GLU A 167 24.23 4.99 -15.96
N PHE A 168 23.60 3.85 -16.25
CA PHE A 168 23.31 2.84 -15.25
C PHE A 168 24.59 2.20 -14.72
N LYS A 169 24.77 2.22 -13.39
CA LYS A 169 25.92 1.60 -12.72
C LYS A 169 25.44 0.63 -11.65
N SER A 170 26.08 -0.54 -11.61
CA SER A 170 26.02 -1.46 -10.47
C SER A 170 27.30 -1.32 -9.68
N VAL A 171 27.19 -1.18 -8.35
CA VAL A 171 28.34 -1.10 -7.46
C VAL A 171 28.44 -2.36 -6.62
N LYS A 172 29.66 -2.70 -6.21
CA LYS A 172 29.90 -3.82 -5.29
C LYS A 172 29.32 -3.48 -3.91
N ILE A 173 28.54 -4.39 -3.34
CA ILE A 173 27.99 -4.24 -2.00
C ILE A 173 29.12 -4.35 -0.97
N THR A 174 29.04 -3.55 0.09
CA THR A 174 30.08 -3.54 1.14
C THR A 174 30.24 -4.91 1.78
N ARG A 175 31.42 -5.20 2.34
CA ARG A 175 31.70 -6.50 2.97
C ARG A 175 30.73 -6.82 4.10
N LYS A 176 30.34 -5.82 4.90
CA LYS A 176 29.37 -5.94 6.00
C LYS A 176 28.00 -6.38 5.49
N LEU A 177 27.44 -5.69 4.50
CA LEU A 177 26.13 -6.07 3.95
C LEU A 177 26.18 -7.39 3.17
N SER A 178 27.29 -7.67 2.49
CA SER A 178 27.51 -8.96 1.82
C SER A 178 27.54 -10.12 2.81
N ASP A 179 28.13 -9.92 3.99
CA ASP A 179 28.13 -10.89 5.10
C ASP A 179 26.70 -11.23 5.53
N TRP A 180 25.86 -10.21 5.70
CA TRP A 180 24.47 -10.37 6.12
C TRP A 180 23.61 -11.05 5.05
N ILE A 181 23.81 -10.73 3.77
CA ILE A 181 23.17 -11.42 2.66
C ILE A 181 23.57 -12.90 2.67
N ASN A 182 24.87 -13.19 2.76
CA ASN A 182 25.37 -14.57 2.81
C ASN A 182 24.80 -15.34 4.00
N TYR A 183 24.78 -14.72 5.19
CA TYR A 183 24.19 -15.30 6.38
C TYR A 183 22.72 -15.67 6.14
N THR A 184 21.94 -14.72 5.61
CA THR A 184 20.53 -14.95 5.25
C THR A 184 20.36 -16.14 4.32
N ASP A 185 21.16 -16.23 3.25
CA ASP A 185 21.05 -17.31 2.27
C ASP A 185 21.44 -18.67 2.84
N LYS A 186 22.46 -18.72 3.71
CA LYS A 186 22.91 -19.96 4.36
C LYS A 186 21.90 -20.47 5.38
N ILE A 187 21.28 -19.58 6.14
CA ILE A 187 20.30 -19.94 7.17
C ILE A 187 18.94 -20.26 6.54
N VAL A 188 18.48 -19.49 5.55
CA VAL A 188 17.10 -19.62 5.00
C VAL A 188 17.01 -20.64 3.87
N LYS A 189 18.06 -20.80 3.05
CA LYS A 189 18.07 -21.66 1.84
C LYS A 189 16.83 -21.47 0.95
N PRO A 190 16.60 -20.24 0.44
CA PRO A 190 15.34 -19.87 -0.21
C PRO A 190 15.03 -20.63 -1.50
N GLU A 191 16.00 -21.33 -2.11
CA GLU A 191 15.79 -22.24 -3.23
C GLU A 191 14.87 -23.43 -2.88
N ILE A 192 14.71 -23.75 -1.59
CA ILE A 192 13.85 -24.85 -1.14
C ILE A 192 12.39 -24.39 -1.15
N SER A 193 11.55 -25.03 -1.96
CA SER A 193 10.12 -24.70 -2.01
C SER A 193 9.37 -25.24 -0.78
N ILE A 194 8.47 -24.42 -0.24
CA ILE A 194 7.53 -24.86 0.80
C ILE A 194 6.51 -25.81 0.17
N PHE A 195 5.90 -25.42 -0.95
CA PHE A 195 4.86 -26.20 -1.62
C PHE A 195 5.42 -26.95 -2.83
N TYR A 196 4.84 -28.10 -3.14
CA TYR A 196 5.28 -28.95 -4.24
C TYR A 196 4.75 -28.54 -5.61
N ASP A 197 3.73 -27.69 -5.67
CA ASP A 197 3.22 -27.13 -6.91
C ASP A 197 4.13 -26.00 -7.43
N SER A 198 4.52 -26.08 -8.69
CA SER A 198 5.37 -25.06 -9.32
C SER A 198 4.61 -23.81 -9.75
N ASP A 199 3.27 -23.85 -9.85
CA ASP A 199 2.50 -22.77 -10.48
C ASP A 199 1.15 -22.51 -9.82
N ASN A 200 0.75 -21.23 -9.82
CA ASN A 200 -0.60 -20.73 -9.52
C ASN A 200 -1.63 -21.41 -10.44
N LYS A 201 -2.04 -22.63 -10.12
CA LYS A 201 -3.29 -23.17 -10.62
C LYS A 201 -4.39 -22.35 -9.98
N LEU A 202 -4.73 -21.24 -10.63
CA LEU A 202 -6.07 -20.67 -10.56
C LEU A 202 -7.01 -21.86 -10.64
N ASN A 203 -7.77 -22.08 -9.57
CA ASN A 203 -8.79 -23.11 -9.50
C ASN A 203 -9.76 -22.87 -10.65
N LYS A 204 -9.46 -23.43 -11.83
CA LYS A 204 -10.44 -23.61 -12.90
C LYS A 204 -11.54 -24.40 -12.22
N TYR A 205 -12.74 -23.83 -12.18
CA TYR A 205 -13.94 -24.46 -11.63
C TYR A 205 -14.19 -25.78 -12.37
N ARG A 206 -13.51 -26.83 -11.94
CA ARG A 206 -13.80 -28.20 -12.33
C ARG A 206 -14.90 -28.68 -11.40
N ALA A 207 -15.88 -29.40 -11.96
CA ALA A 207 -16.87 -30.09 -11.15
C ALA A 207 -16.12 -30.99 -10.15
N ARG A 208 -16.26 -30.68 -8.86
CA ARG A 208 -15.57 -31.39 -7.78
C ARG A 208 -16.19 -32.78 -7.67
N LYS A 209 -15.41 -33.83 -7.98
CA LYS A 209 -15.80 -35.21 -7.71
C LYS A 209 -15.57 -35.51 -6.22
N GLU A 210 -16.55 -36.08 -5.55
CA GLU A 210 -16.39 -36.51 -4.15
C GLU A 210 -15.31 -37.60 -4.07
N THR A 211 -14.50 -37.52 -3.02
CA THR A 211 -13.37 -38.43 -2.77
C THR A 211 -13.53 -39.14 -1.43
N ILE A 212 -12.67 -40.14 -1.16
CA ILE A 212 -12.62 -40.79 0.16
C ILE A 212 -12.28 -39.79 1.29
N ILE A 213 -11.58 -38.70 0.98
CA ILE A 213 -11.31 -37.60 1.93
C ILE A 213 -12.63 -36.91 2.33
N ASP A 214 -13.54 -36.68 1.37
CA ASP A 214 -14.86 -36.11 1.65
C ASP A 214 -15.74 -37.06 2.49
N SER A 215 -15.57 -38.37 2.28
CA SER A 215 -16.26 -39.41 3.04
C SER A 215 -15.79 -39.41 4.50
N LEU A 216 -14.48 -39.33 4.75
CA LEU A 216 -13.90 -39.18 6.09
C LEU A 216 -14.46 -37.94 6.82
N VAL A 217 -14.42 -36.78 6.15
CA VAL A 217 -14.92 -35.52 6.75
C VAL A 217 -16.40 -35.64 7.08
N ARG A 218 -17.23 -36.13 6.15
CA ARG A 218 -18.66 -36.30 6.39
C ARG A 218 -18.95 -37.27 7.53
N TYR A 219 -18.22 -38.40 7.60
CA TYR A 219 -18.36 -39.36 8.67
C TYR A 219 -18.06 -38.72 10.04
N TYR A 220 -16.96 -37.98 10.13
CA TYR A 220 -16.58 -37.23 11.32
C TYR A 220 -17.66 -36.20 11.72
N GLU A 221 -18.14 -35.40 10.76
CA GLU A 221 -19.16 -34.37 11.01
C GLU A 221 -20.49 -34.97 11.52
N LEU A 222 -20.88 -36.12 10.98
CA LEU A 222 -22.06 -36.86 11.43
C LEU A 222 -21.88 -37.40 12.85
N LYS A 223 -20.78 -38.11 13.12
CA LYS A 223 -20.52 -38.72 14.43
C LYS A 223 -20.35 -37.71 15.56
N THR A 224 -19.91 -36.51 15.24
CA THR A 224 -19.68 -35.43 16.22
C THR A 224 -20.80 -34.41 16.27
N ASN A 225 -21.92 -34.66 15.56
CA ASN A 225 -23.08 -33.79 15.51
C ASN A 225 -22.74 -32.33 15.16
N LYS A 226 -22.02 -32.12 14.05
CA LYS A 226 -21.69 -30.77 13.57
C LYS A 226 -22.96 -29.91 13.47
N PRO A 227 -22.98 -28.69 14.03
CA PRO A 227 -24.14 -27.83 13.97
C PRO A 227 -24.61 -27.57 12.52
N PRO A 228 -25.88 -27.87 12.16
CA PRO A 228 -26.35 -27.77 10.79
C PRO A 228 -26.42 -26.32 10.30
N TYR A 229 -26.39 -26.11 8.98
CA TYR A 229 -26.71 -24.82 8.38
C TYR A 229 -28.22 -24.57 8.38
N ARG A 230 -28.63 -23.40 8.89
CA ARG A 230 -30.00 -22.90 8.82
C ARG A 230 -29.95 -21.51 8.20
N LYS A 231 -30.64 -21.32 7.07
CA LYS A 231 -30.59 -20.09 6.26
C LYS A 231 -30.97 -18.83 7.05
N GLU A 232 -31.87 -18.97 8.01
CA GLU A 232 -32.42 -17.88 8.84
C GLU A 232 -31.59 -17.58 10.11
N GLN A 233 -30.53 -18.33 10.37
CA GLN A 233 -29.75 -18.19 11.60
C GLN A 233 -28.86 -16.94 11.58
N ASN A 234 -28.87 -16.17 12.68
CA ASN A 234 -27.94 -15.06 12.90
C ASN A 234 -26.47 -15.50 12.76
N PHE A 235 -25.68 -14.77 11.96
CA PHE A 235 -24.29 -15.08 11.64
C PHE A 235 -23.40 -15.22 12.89
N ILE A 236 -23.56 -14.33 13.89
CA ILE A 236 -22.75 -14.35 15.12
C ILE A 236 -23.08 -15.58 15.95
N ALA A 237 -24.36 -15.87 16.13
CA ALA A 237 -24.81 -17.05 16.86
C ALA A 237 -24.35 -18.36 16.19
N ARG A 238 -24.41 -18.40 14.85
CA ARG A 238 -23.88 -19.52 14.06
C ARG A 238 -22.39 -19.70 14.26
N ARG A 239 -21.62 -18.62 14.14
CA ARG A 239 -20.16 -18.65 14.28
C ARG A 239 -19.75 -19.11 15.67
N LYS A 240 -20.45 -18.66 16.73
CA LYS A 240 -20.24 -19.15 18.09
C LYS A 240 -20.44 -20.66 18.20
N LYS A 241 -21.58 -21.20 17.74
CA LYS A 241 -21.85 -22.65 17.78
C LYS A 241 -20.82 -23.48 17.00
N LEU A 242 -20.42 -23.00 15.82
CA LEU A 242 -19.38 -23.66 15.01
C LEU A 242 -18.02 -23.62 15.72
N ASN A 243 -17.64 -22.49 16.30
CA ASN A 243 -16.41 -22.36 17.06
C ASN A 243 -16.39 -23.29 18.28
N ASP A 244 -17.50 -23.35 19.03
CA ASP A 244 -17.65 -24.25 20.18
C ASP A 244 -17.52 -25.72 19.76
N TRP A 245 -18.17 -26.14 18.67
CA TRP A 245 -18.00 -27.49 18.12
C TRP A 245 -16.57 -27.75 17.65
N GLN A 246 -16.00 -26.83 16.87
CA GLN A 246 -14.63 -26.95 16.38
C GLN A 246 -13.67 -27.11 17.55
N SER A 247 -13.78 -26.31 18.63
CA SER A 247 -12.89 -26.35 19.81
C SER A 247 -12.75 -27.73 20.48
N LYS A 248 -13.70 -28.64 20.22
CA LYS A 248 -13.70 -30.02 20.73
C LYS A 248 -13.14 -31.02 19.73
N LYS A 249 -12.69 -30.59 18.55
CA LYS A 249 -12.26 -31.43 17.43
C LYS A 249 -11.20 -32.43 17.83
N GLU A 250 -10.20 -31.98 18.57
CA GLU A 250 -9.11 -32.84 19.05
C GLU A 250 -9.64 -33.99 19.91
N LYS A 251 -10.50 -33.68 20.90
CA LYS A 251 -11.10 -34.68 21.78
C LYS A 251 -12.00 -35.66 21.02
N PHE A 252 -12.78 -35.17 20.06
CA PHE A 252 -13.64 -36.00 19.23
C PHE A 252 -12.84 -36.95 18.34
N ALA A 253 -11.81 -36.44 17.66
CA ALA A 253 -10.97 -37.22 16.77
C ALA A 253 -10.22 -38.32 17.53
N ASP A 254 -9.67 -38.03 18.72
CA ASP A 254 -8.99 -39.02 19.57
C ASP A 254 -9.95 -40.13 20.03
N SER A 255 -11.15 -39.76 20.49
CA SER A 255 -12.18 -40.73 20.90
C SER A 255 -12.63 -41.61 19.75
N LEU A 256 -12.91 -41.04 18.57
CA LEU A 256 -13.31 -41.80 17.39
C LEU A 256 -12.19 -42.72 16.91
N TYR A 257 -10.94 -42.27 16.93
CA TYR A 257 -9.81 -43.08 16.50
C TYR A 257 -9.59 -44.31 17.39
N LYS A 258 -9.84 -44.18 18.70
CA LYS A 258 -9.73 -45.29 19.68
C LYS A 258 -10.89 -46.27 19.61
N ASN A 259 -12.11 -45.78 19.39
CA ASN A 259 -13.34 -46.54 19.64
C ASN A 259 -14.19 -46.84 18.39
N ASP A 260 -13.92 -46.21 17.24
CA ASP A 260 -14.69 -46.38 15.99
C ASP A 260 -13.78 -46.88 14.86
N SER A 261 -13.85 -48.18 14.57
CA SER A 261 -13.02 -48.83 13.54
C SER A 261 -13.28 -48.28 12.14
N ASN A 262 -14.51 -47.83 11.83
CA ASN A 262 -14.83 -47.25 10.53
C ASN A 262 -14.14 -45.89 10.36
N PHE A 263 -14.15 -45.03 11.38
CA PHE A 263 -13.40 -43.76 11.33
C PHE A 263 -11.91 -44.01 11.11
N LYS A 264 -11.34 -44.97 11.86
CA LYS A 264 -9.92 -45.33 11.74
C LYS A 264 -9.58 -45.84 10.33
N ASN A 265 -10.38 -46.74 9.77
CA ASN A 265 -10.17 -47.27 8.42
C ASN A 265 -10.30 -46.17 7.36
N LEU A 266 -11.35 -45.34 7.43
CA LEU A 266 -11.54 -44.20 6.53
C LEU A 266 -10.38 -43.20 6.61
N LEU A 267 -9.82 -42.96 7.80
CA LEU A 267 -8.66 -42.08 7.96
C LEU A 267 -7.42 -42.64 7.25
N LEU A 268 -7.15 -43.94 7.41
CA LEU A 268 -6.01 -44.59 6.77
C LEU A 268 -6.18 -44.63 5.24
N GLU A 269 -7.35 -45.02 4.74
CA GLU A 269 -7.66 -45.03 3.31
C GLU A 269 -7.59 -43.64 2.68
N ALA A 270 -8.10 -42.61 3.37
CA ALA A 270 -8.04 -41.24 2.91
C ALA A 270 -6.60 -40.71 2.87
N LEU A 271 -5.77 -41.10 3.83
CA LEU A 271 -4.36 -40.74 3.88
C LEU A 271 -3.58 -41.39 2.73
N ASP A 272 -3.77 -42.69 2.49
CA ASP A 272 -3.12 -43.39 1.37
C ASP A 272 -3.57 -42.84 0.01
N TYR A 273 -4.86 -42.54 -0.14
CA TYR A 273 -5.39 -41.86 -1.32
C TYR A 273 -4.75 -40.48 -1.52
N ALA A 274 -4.65 -39.67 -0.46
CA ALA A 274 -4.07 -38.33 -0.51
C ALA A 274 -2.60 -38.36 -0.94
N GLU A 275 -1.79 -39.25 -0.36
CA GLU A 275 -0.37 -39.38 -0.67
C GLU A 275 -0.11 -39.89 -2.08
N LYS A 276 -0.95 -40.81 -2.58
CA LYS A 276 -0.88 -41.33 -3.94
C LYS A 276 -1.27 -40.27 -4.98
N ASN A 277 -2.33 -39.51 -4.72
CA ASN A 277 -2.91 -38.57 -5.68
C ASN A 277 -2.40 -37.13 -5.51
N LYS A 278 -1.57 -36.86 -4.49
CA LYS A 278 -1.04 -35.52 -4.16
C LYS A 278 -2.14 -34.48 -3.93
N VAL A 279 -3.16 -34.87 -3.15
CA VAL A 279 -4.31 -34.03 -2.80
C VAL A 279 -4.54 -34.09 -1.29
N SER A 280 -5.03 -33.00 -0.70
CA SER A 280 -5.34 -32.97 0.74
C SER A 280 -6.42 -31.94 1.06
N ASN A 281 -6.90 -31.93 2.30
CA ASN A 281 -7.70 -30.86 2.89
C ASN A 281 -7.31 -30.61 4.35
N GLY A 282 -7.82 -29.52 4.94
CA GLY A 282 -7.47 -29.13 6.31
C GLY A 282 -7.83 -30.16 7.39
N ASP A 283 -8.91 -30.92 7.20
CA ASP A 283 -9.36 -31.91 8.17
C ASP A 283 -8.47 -33.16 8.18
N LEU A 284 -8.14 -33.70 7.00
CA LEU A 284 -7.19 -34.81 6.88
C LEU A 284 -5.82 -34.42 7.45
N GLU A 285 -5.33 -33.22 7.11
CA GLU A 285 -4.08 -32.68 7.66
C GLU A 285 -4.07 -32.67 9.21
N ASP A 286 -5.16 -32.18 9.82
CA ASP A 286 -5.29 -32.13 11.29
C ASP A 286 -5.34 -33.53 11.90
N PHE A 287 -6.17 -34.43 11.35
CA PHE A 287 -6.28 -35.80 11.85
C PHE A 287 -4.98 -36.57 11.72
N THR A 288 -4.27 -36.44 10.59
CA THR A 288 -2.96 -37.06 10.41
C THR A 288 -1.95 -36.50 11.41
N ALA A 289 -1.92 -35.18 11.65
CA ALA A 289 -0.96 -34.58 12.58
C ALA A 289 -1.17 -35.06 14.02
N GLN A 290 -2.43 -35.20 14.43
CA GLN A 290 -2.81 -35.57 15.79
C GLN A 290 -2.71 -37.08 16.04
N LEU A 291 -3.20 -37.90 15.10
CA LEU A 291 -3.48 -39.33 15.34
C LEU A 291 -2.49 -40.28 14.67
N ILE A 292 -1.75 -39.83 13.65
CA ILE A 292 -0.91 -40.70 12.81
C ILE A 292 0.56 -40.26 12.83
N SER A 293 0.88 -39.11 12.25
CA SER A 293 2.25 -38.61 12.10
C SER A 293 2.28 -37.14 11.72
N GLN A 294 2.94 -36.32 12.54
CA GLN A 294 3.21 -34.91 12.23
C GLN A 294 4.02 -34.74 10.94
N LYS A 295 4.96 -35.66 10.65
CA LYS A 295 5.77 -35.62 9.42
C LYS A 295 4.90 -35.85 8.18
N ARG A 296 4.01 -36.85 8.19
CA ARG A 296 3.07 -37.08 7.06
C ARG A 296 2.11 -35.90 6.88
N ALA A 297 1.61 -35.34 7.97
CA ALA A 297 0.74 -34.16 7.91
C ALA A 297 1.42 -32.92 7.31
N LEU A 298 2.69 -32.66 7.65
CA LEU A 298 3.49 -31.61 7.03
C LEU A 298 3.56 -31.80 5.50
N GLU A 299 3.82 -33.02 5.06
CA GLU A 299 3.89 -33.36 3.63
C GLU A 299 2.55 -33.16 2.90
N LEU A 300 1.43 -33.50 3.55
CA LEU A 300 0.09 -33.21 3.03
C LEU A 300 -0.17 -31.70 2.89
N MET A 301 0.19 -30.90 3.90
CA MET A 301 0.00 -29.44 3.83
C MET A 301 0.78 -28.81 2.67
N ARG A 302 1.99 -29.31 2.41
CA ARG A 302 2.87 -28.83 1.34
C ARG A 302 2.35 -29.21 -0.07
N GLN A 303 1.39 -30.13 -0.18
CA GLN A 303 0.71 -30.47 -1.42
C GLN A 303 -0.53 -29.60 -1.70
N ASN A 304 -1.03 -28.87 -0.69
CA ASN A 304 -2.33 -28.20 -0.74
C ASN A 304 -2.20 -26.71 -0.44
N ARG A 305 -1.66 -25.91 -1.36
CA ARG A 305 -1.49 -24.47 -1.16
C ARG A 305 -2.85 -23.75 -1.09
N GLN A 306 -3.13 -23.06 0.01
CA GLN A 306 -4.30 -22.19 0.12
C GLN A 306 -4.05 -20.83 -0.53
N VAL A 307 -5.00 -20.37 -1.36
CA VAL A 307 -4.97 -19.04 -2.00
C VAL A 307 -6.11 -18.19 -1.44
N GLY A 308 -5.76 -17.04 -0.87
CA GLY A 308 -6.73 -16.15 -0.24
C GLY A 308 -7.58 -15.41 -1.26
N THR A 309 -8.87 -15.31 -0.99
CA THR A 309 -9.84 -14.67 -1.92
C THR A 309 -9.84 -13.14 -1.84
N CYS A 310 -9.45 -12.57 -0.69
CA CYS A 310 -9.35 -11.12 -0.49
C CYS A 310 -8.25 -10.77 0.53
N SER A 311 -8.00 -9.47 0.76
CA SER A 311 -6.91 -9.01 1.63
C SER A 311 -7.09 -9.41 3.09
N PHE A 312 -8.34 -9.53 3.55
CA PHE A 312 -8.69 -9.92 4.91
C PHE A 312 -8.76 -11.44 5.11
N ASP A 313 -8.58 -12.23 4.04
CA ASP A 313 -8.52 -13.67 4.13
C ASP A 313 -7.22 -14.12 4.83
N ASN A 314 -7.39 -14.74 5.99
CA ASN A 314 -6.31 -15.24 6.82
C ASN A 314 -6.02 -16.73 6.59
N GLY A 315 -6.77 -17.43 5.73
CA GLY A 315 -6.51 -18.86 5.44
C GLY A 315 -5.05 -19.16 5.07
N PRO A 316 -4.47 -18.47 4.08
CA PRO A 316 -3.08 -18.72 3.67
C PRO A 316 -2.04 -18.45 4.77
N ILE A 317 -2.24 -17.41 5.59
CA ILE A 317 -1.31 -17.08 6.68
C ILE A 317 -1.44 -18.07 7.84
N ILE A 318 -2.66 -18.55 8.11
CA ILE A 318 -2.92 -19.60 9.11
C ILE A 318 -2.28 -20.91 8.66
N GLN A 319 -2.37 -21.26 7.37
CA GLN A 319 -1.70 -22.44 6.84
C GLN A 319 -0.18 -22.33 6.99
N GLN A 320 0.46 -21.22 6.63
CA GLN A 320 1.90 -21.07 6.79
C GLN A 320 2.35 -21.18 8.26
N LYS A 321 1.54 -20.69 9.20
CA LYS A 321 1.81 -20.89 10.63
C LYS A 321 1.74 -22.36 11.04
N ARG A 322 0.74 -23.11 10.57
CA ARG A 322 0.61 -24.56 10.81
C ARG A 322 1.81 -25.31 10.23
N ILE A 323 2.24 -24.95 9.01
CA ILE A 323 3.44 -25.51 8.36
C ILE A 323 4.69 -25.20 9.18
N ALA A 324 4.89 -23.95 9.60
CA ALA A 324 6.02 -23.57 10.43
C ALA A 324 6.03 -24.35 11.76
N ASN A 325 4.89 -24.45 12.46
CA ASN A 325 4.79 -25.19 13.71
C ASN A 325 5.12 -26.68 13.55
N LEU A 326 4.54 -27.35 12.54
CA LEU A 326 4.84 -28.76 12.28
C LEU A 326 6.28 -28.97 11.84
N ALA A 327 6.81 -28.09 10.97
CA ALA A 327 8.20 -28.17 10.53
C ALA A 327 9.20 -27.99 11.68
N ALA A 328 8.89 -27.13 12.66
CA ALA A 328 9.67 -27.01 13.89
C ALA A 328 9.70 -28.34 14.67
N LYS A 329 8.52 -28.91 14.95
CA LYS A 329 8.37 -30.17 15.69
C LYS A 329 9.04 -31.36 15.00
N THR A 330 8.98 -31.41 13.67
CA THR A 330 9.60 -32.45 12.86
C THR A 330 11.04 -32.13 12.46
N GLN A 331 11.64 -31.06 12.99
CA GLN A 331 13.03 -30.65 12.72
C GLN A 331 13.35 -30.41 11.23
N ASN A 332 12.35 -29.99 10.45
CA ASN A 332 12.53 -29.62 9.05
C ASN A 332 12.88 -28.13 8.95
N TRP A 333 14.14 -27.79 9.23
CA TRP A 333 14.63 -26.41 9.35
C TRP A 333 14.25 -25.52 8.16
N ASN A 334 14.52 -25.97 6.93
CA ASN A 334 14.33 -25.15 5.74
C ASN A 334 12.85 -24.77 5.52
N VAL A 335 11.94 -25.72 5.77
CA VAL A 335 10.50 -25.45 5.69
C VAL A 335 10.06 -24.57 6.86
N PHE A 336 10.57 -24.81 8.06
CA PHE A 336 10.28 -24.02 9.25
C PHE A 336 10.63 -22.55 9.05
N ILE A 337 11.92 -22.23 8.80
CA ILE A 337 12.41 -20.85 8.77
C ILE A 337 11.76 -20.06 7.63
N LYS A 338 11.62 -20.64 6.44
CA LYS A 338 10.99 -19.97 5.30
C LYS A 338 9.50 -19.73 5.53
N SER A 339 8.78 -20.68 6.13
CA SER A 339 7.36 -20.51 6.47
C SER A 339 7.17 -19.47 7.56
N PHE A 340 8.05 -19.45 8.58
CA PHE A 340 8.06 -18.43 9.62
C PHE A 340 8.28 -17.04 9.04
N LEU A 341 9.30 -16.87 8.20
CA LEU A 341 9.58 -15.59 7.55
C LEU A 341 8.45 -15.17 6.61
N ASN A 342 7.78 -16.11 5.93
CA ASN A 342 6.58 -15.81 5.14
C ASN A 342 5.42 -15.32 6.03
N VAL A 343 5.26 -15.87 7.23
CA VAL A 343 4.27 -15.39 8.21
C VAL A 343 4.63 -13.96 8.64
N MET A 344 5.88 -13.73 9.04
CA MET A 344 6.38 -12.42 9.45
C MET A 344 6.19 -11.37 8.36
N ASN A 345 6.55 -11.73 7.11
CA ASN A 345 6.50 -10.82 5.97
C ASN A 345 5.10 -10.72 5.32
N ASP A 346 4.13 -11.52 5.75
CA ASP A 346 2.84 -11.70 5.09
C ASP A 346 2.97 -12.07 3.59
N ASN A 347 3.99 -12.87 3.29
CA ASN A 347 4.34 -13.32 1.94
C ASN A 347 3.58 -14.62 1.62
N VAL A 348 2.29 -14.48 1.31
CA VAL A 348 1.39 -15.60 0.99
C VAL A 348 0.48 -15.27 -0.19
N SER A 349 0.00 -16.30 -0.89
CA SER A 349 -0.83 -16.16 -2.10
C SER A 349 -2.21 -15.58 -1.80
N ARG A 350 -2.56 -14.44 -2.40
CA ARG A 350 -3.90 -13.82 -2.37
C ARG A 350 -4.27 -13.18 -3.70
N ASN A 351 -5.56 -13.19 -4.04
CA ASN A 351 -6.09 -12.56 -5.26
C ASN A 351 -6.11 -11.02 -5.18
N ALA A 352 -6.34 -10.47 -3.99
CA ALA A 352 -6.29 -9.03 -3.72
C ALA A 352 -5.61 -8.81 -2.37
N ASN A 353 -4.71 -7.83 -2.28
CA ASN A 353 -3.98 -7.53 -1.05
C ASN A 353 -4.00 -6.02 -0.77
N SER A 354 -4.16 -5.64 0.49
CA SER A 354 -4.17 -4.24 0.92
C SER A 354 -3.17 -4.04 2.05
N ASN A 355 -2.50 -2.88 2.05
CA ASN A 355 -1.48 -2.55 3.05
C ASN A 355 -2.08 -2.49 4.47
N ILE A 356 -3.34 -2.07 4.61
CA ILE A 356 -4.06 -1.99 5.90
C ILE A 356 -4.14 -3.39 6.55
N ALA A 357 -4.64 -4.38 5.81
CA ALA A 357 -4.77 -5.74 6.33
C ALA A 357 -3.40 -6.35 6.66
N SER A 358 -2.38 -6.10 5.83
CA SER A 358 -1.03 -6.58 6.09
C SER A 358 -0.44 -5.96 7.36
N ASN A 359 -0.54 -4.65 7.53
CA ASN A 359 0.04 -3.94 8.67
C ASN A 359 -0.59 -4.34 10.01
N ALA A 360 -1.85 -4.79 10.01
CA ALA A 360 -2.51 -5.29 11.23
C ALA A 360 -1.93 -6.64 11.73
N ARG A 361 -1.38 -7.49 10.85
CA ARG A 361 -0.91 -8.85 11.20
C ARG A 361 0.35 -8.82 12.07
N LYS A 362 0.42 -9.71 13.07
CA LYS A 362 1.58 -9.87 13.98
C LYS A 362 2.79 -10.46 13.23
N THR A 363 4.00 -10.15 13.72
CA THR A 363 5.27 -10.62 13.16
C THR A 363 5.79 -11.92 13.79
N TYR A 364 5.37 -12.23 15.03
CA TYR A 364 5.84 -13.38 15.83
C TYR A 364 7.33 -13.37 16.15
N ILE A 365 8.03 -12.27 15.87
CA ILE A 365 9.48 -12.19 15.91
C ILE A 365 10.11 -12.54 17.26
N GLU A 366 9.42 -12.25 18.36
CA GLU A 366 9.87 -12.57 19.72
C GLU A 366 10.08 -14.08 19.91
N GLU A 367 9.35 -14.93 19.17
CA GLU A 367 9.57 -16.38 19.21
C GLU A 367 10.87 -16.77 18.50
N LEU A 368 11.17 -16.14 17.36
CA LEU A 368 12.41 -16.40 16.62
C LEU A 368 13.63 -15.88 17.37
N ALA A 369 13.47 -14.80 18.15
CA ALA A 369 14.51 -14.25 19.01
C ALA A 369 14.91 -15.16 20.18
N LYS A 370 14.13 -16.21 20.48
CA LYS A 370 14.49 -17.23 21.49
C LYS A 370 15.46 -18.29 20.95
N LEU A 371 15.69 -18.33 19.64
CA LEU A 371 16.61 -19.27 19.02
C LEU A 371 18.03 -18.69 18.98
N ASN A 372 19.04 -19.55 19.01
CA ASN A 372 20.46 -19.19 19.01
C ASN A 372 20.99 -18.80 17.61
N LEU A 373 20.23 -18.01 16.86
CA LEU A 373 20.64 -17.51 15.54
C LEU A 373 20.91 -16.00 15.59
N ASP A 374 21.81 -15.51 14.74
CA ASP A 374 22.04 -14.08 14.53
C ASP A 374 20.85 -13.46 13.78
N LEU A 375 19.84 -13.09 14.56
CA LEU A 375 18.59 -12.52 14.07
C LEU A 375 18.84 -11.25 13.25
N ASP A 376 19.80 -10.43 13.67
CA ASP A 376 20.07 -9.14 13.05
C ASP A 376 20.67 -9.31 11.66
N LYS A 377 21.65 -10.20 11.49
CA LYS A 377 22.21 -10.51 10.16
C LYS A 377 21.15 -11.05 9.20
N MET A 378 20.27 -11.94 9.66
CA MET A 378 19.22 -12.50 8.80
C MET A 378 18.16 -11.45 8.42
N LEU A 379 17.66 -10.68 9.38
CA LEU A 379 16.62 -9.69 9.13
C LEU A 379 17.14 -8.55 8.25
N LEU A 380 18.31 -8.00 8.58
CA LEU A 380 18.89 -6.90 7.81
C LEU A 380 19.45 -7.37 6.46
N GLY A 381 20.02 -8.58 6.39
CA GLY A 381 20.47 -9.20 5.15
C GLY A 381 19.34 -9.39 4.15
N SER A 382 18.20 -9.93 4.60
CA SER A 382 16.97 -10.04 3.78
C SER A 382 16.36 -8.70 3.38
N ASN A 383 16.75 -7.60 4.03
CA ASN A 383 16.30 -6.25 3.70
C ASN A 383 17.16 -5.58 2.61
N VAL A 384 18.43 -6.01 2.43
CA VAL A 384 19.32 -5.44 1.40
C VAL A 384 18.76 -5.73 0.00
N ARG A 385 18.85 -4.75 -0.90
CA ARG A 385 18.42 -4.88 -2.29
C ARG A 385 19.61 -5.01 -3.21
N PHE A 386 19.62 -6.07 -4.00
CA PHE A 386 20.72 -6.37 -4.90
C PHE A 386 20.25 -7.16 -6.13
N LYS A 387 21.13 -7.32 -7.11
CA LYS A 387 20.85 -8.09 -8.31
C LYS A 387 20.97 -9.59 -8.00
N ASP A 388 19.84 -10.24 -7.70
CA ASP A 388 19.78 -11.69 -7.54
C ASP A 388 19.64 -12.37 -8.91
N THR A 389 20.77 -12.81 -9.47
CA THR A 389 20.82 -13.44 -10.79
C THR A 389 20.42 -14.90 -10.81
N ILE A 390 20.40 -15.56 -9.66
CA ILE A 390 20.16 -17.01 -9.53
C ILE A 390 18.90 -17.35 -8.75
N ARG A 391 18.12 -16.34 -8.33
CA ARG A 391 16.88 -16.48 -7.53
C ARG A 391 17.10 -17.28 -6.24
N LYS A 392 18.19 -16.98 -5.53
CA LYS A 392 18.59 -17.68 -4.30
C LYS A 392 18.62 -16.76 -3.07
N HIS A 393 17.92 -15.63 -3.11
CA HIS A 393 17.81 -14.77 -1.94
C HIS A 393 16.38 -14.65 -1.40
N TYR A 394 16.25 -14.63 -0.08
CA TYR A 394 14.98 -14.33 0.58
C TYR A 394 14.88 -12.82 0.83
N PHE A 395 14.09 -12.10 0.01
CA PHE A 395 13.83 -10.68 0.24
C PHE A 395 12.66 -10.46 1.21
N SER A 396 12.93 -9.81 2.34
CA SER A 396 11.91 -9.36 3.29
C SER A 396 11.31 -8.00 2.88
N ASN A 397 10.11 -7.69 3.38
CA ASN A 397 9.49 -6.38 3.26
C ASN A 397 10.01 -5.44 4.35
N GLY A 398 10.57 -4.29 3.99
CA GLY A 398 11.13 -3.32 4.93
C GLY A 398 10.13 -2.84 6.00
N SER A 399 8.85 -2.70 5.67
CA SER A 399 7.80 -2.36 6.66
C SER A 399 7.60 -3.48 7.69
N LYS A 400 7.78 -4.75 7.28
CA LYS A 400 7.66 -5.91 8.17
C LYS A 400 8.88 -6.09 9.05
N ILE A 401 10.08 -5.85 8.51
CA ILE A 401 11.31 -5.77 9.30
C ILE A 401 11.20 -4.65 10.35
N ALA A 402 10.76 -3.47 9.94
CA ALA A 402 10.51 -2.35 10.84
C ALA A 402 9.52 -2.72 11.97
N LYS A 403 8.38 -3.33 11.63
CA LYS A 403 7.43 -3.81 12.63
C LYS A 403 8.02 -4.88 13.54
N ALA A 404 8.86 -5.75 13.01
CA ALA A 404 9.52 -6.79 13.80
C ALA A 404 10.43 -6.16 14.85
N TYR A 405 11.32 -5.24 14.46
CA TYR A 405 12.17 -4.53 15.41
C TYR A 405 11.39 -3.70 16.44
N ALA A 406 10.29 -3.06 16.04
CA ALA A 406 9.42 -2.32 16.96
C ALA A 406 8.76 -3.22 18.03
N ASN A 407 8.64 -4.53 17.77
CA ASN A 407 8.12 -5.51 18.72
C ASN A 407 9.23 -6.21 19.53
N LEU A 408 10.51 -5.98 19.24
CA LEU A 408 11.62 -6.54 20.03
C LEU A 408 11.93 -5.65 21.24
N ASN A 409 12.81 -6.13 22.12
CA ASN A 409 13.26 -5.40 23.30
C ASN A 409 14.04 -4.10 22.94
N SER A 410 14.28 -3.25 23.94
CA SER A 410 14.94 -1.96 23.78
C SER A 410 16.35 -2.05 23.18
N GLU A 411 17.11 -3.09 23.54
CA GLU A 411 18.46 -3.32 23.02
C GLU A 411 18.44 -3.56 21.50
N LYS A 412 17.54 -4.42 21.01
CA LYS A 412 17.38 -4.68 19.57
C LYS A 412 16.83 -3.47 18.82
N GLN A 413 15.96 -2.70 19.47
CA GLN A 413 15.47 -1.43 18.92
C GLN A 413 16.59 -0.41 18.73
N GLU A 414 17.42 -0.20 19.75
CA GLU A 414 18.57 0.72 19.70
C GLU A 414 19.61 0.24 18.67
N TYR A 415 19.92 -1.05 18.65
CA TYR A 415 20.81 -1.64 17.64
C TYR A 415 20.31 -1.35 16.22
N PHE A 416 19.01 -1.55 15.97
CA PHE A 416 18.39 -1.29 14.67
C PHE A 416 18.49 0.18 14.29
N GLU A 417 18.08 1.09 15.18
CA GLU A 417 18.13 2.53 14.95
C GLU A 417 19.54 2.99 14.58
N ASN A 418 20.53 2.62 15.39
CA ASN A 418 21.94 2.96 15.17
C ASN A 418 22.47 2.38 13.86
N THR A 419 22.16 1.12 13.59
CA THR A 419 22.61 0.42 12.39
C THR A 419 22.04 1.04 11.12
N ILE A 420 20.74 1.35 11.09
CA ILE A 420 20.12 1.98 9.93
C ILE A 420 20.67 3.40 9.71
N CYS A 421 20.87 4.18 10.78
CA CYS A 421 21.51 5.50 10.68
C CYS A 421 22.92 5.41 10.08
N GLN A 422 23.73 4.44 10.51
CA GLN A 422 25.07 4.21 9.96
C GLN A 422 25.02 3.86 8.47
N ILE A 423 24.11 2.99 8.05
CA ILE A 423 23.94 2.60 6.64
C ILE A 423 23.58 3.81 5.77
N ILE A 424 22.67 4.66 6.23
CA ILE A 424 22.24 5.84 5.47
C ILE A 424 23.38 6.87 5.34
N ARG A 425 24.17 7.05 6.41
CA ARG A 425 25.33 7.97 6.43
C ARG A 425 26.52 7.45 5.63
N ASP A 426 26.68 6.14 5.48
CA ASP A 426 27.83 5.56 4.77
C ASP A 426 27.79 5.92 3.26
N LYS A 427 28.87 6.57 2.79
CA LYS A 427 29.03 7.00 1.40
C LYS A 427 29.24 5.83 0.42
N LYS A 428 29.57 4.63 0.93
CA LYS A 428 29.77 3.42 0.12
C LYS A 428 28.46 2.69 -0.20
N ILE A 429 27.36 3.03 0.46
CA ILE A 429 26.03 2.46 0.19
C ILE A 429 25.39 3.19 -0.98
N ASP A 430 24.83 2.42 -1.91
CA ASP A 430 24.18 2.95 -3.10
C ASP A 430 22.86 3.69 -2.79
N ALA A 431 22.41 4.48 -3.74
CA ALA A 431 21.25 5.33 -3.60
C ALA A 431 19.97 4.55 -3.32
N PHE A 432 19.79 3.41 -4.00
CA PHE A 432 18.58 2.61 -3.83
C PHE A 432 18.52 1.95 -2.45
N ASN A 433 19.62 1.37 -1.97
CA ASN A 433 19.65 0.83 -0.60
C ASN A 433 19.50 1.94 0.45
N LYS A 434 20.09 3.13 0.27
CA LYS A 434 19.86 4.27 1.17
C LYS A 434 18.38 4.64 1.26
N LEU A 435 17.69 4.76 0.12
CA LEU A 435 16.25 5.03 0.08
C LEU A 435 15.46 3.91 0.78
N HIS A 436 15.80 2.65 0.50
CA HIS A 436 15.12 1.48 1.06
C HIS A 436 15.26 1.42 2.59
N PHE A 437 16.46 1.65 3.13
CA PHE A 437 16.71 1.71 4.56
C PHE A 437 16.10 2.95 5.23
N TYR A 438 16.13 4.11 4.58
CA TYR A 438 15.42 5.31 5.04
C TYR A 438 13.91 5.06 5.19
N ASN A 439 13.29 4.43 4.18
CA ASN A 439 11.87 4.06 4.25
C ASN A 439 11.60 2.98 5.31
N THR A 440 12.55 2.07 5.55
CA THR A 440 12.46 1.08 6.64
C THR A 440 12.43 1.80 8.01
N LEU A 441 13.29 2.80 8.22
CA LEU A 441 13.31 3.60 9.46
C LEU A 441 12.02 4.42 9.66
N LYS A 442 11.47 5.02 8.59
CA LYS A 442 10.16 5.70 8.66
C LYS A 442 9.02 4.75 9.03
N ASN A 443 9.02 3.53 8.48
CA ASN A 443 8.06 2.51 8.90
C ASN A 443 8.24 2.12 10.37
N TYR A 444 9.49 2.06 10.85
CA TYR A 444 9.77 1.73 12.24
C TYR A 444 9.21 2.80 13.18
N GLN A 445 9.46 4.09 12.88
CA GLN A 445 8.84 5.21 13.59
C GLN A 445 7.31 5.08 13.64
N TYR A 446 6.66 4.67 12.53
CA TYR A 446 5.21 4.44 12.52
C TYR A 446 4.76 3.35 13.51
N PHE A 447 5.50 2.24 13.62
CA PHE A 447 5.14 1.08 14.45
C PHE A 447 5.54 1.19 15.92
N ILE A 448 6.42 2.11 16.30
CA ILE A 448 6.69 2.40 17.71
C ILE A 448 5.37 2.79 18.40
N ASN A 449 5.18 2.46 19.67
CA ASN A 449 3.97 2.85 20.40
C ASN A 449 4.19 4.14 21.21
N ASP A 450 5.41 4.37 21.69
CA ASP A 450 5.81 5.53 22.46
C ASP A 450 5.83 6.81 21.60
N SER A 451 4.97 7.78 21.91
CA SER A 451 4.86 9.05 21.19
C SER A 451 6.08 9.97 21.34
N ILE A 452 6.77 9.92 22.49
CA ILE A 452 7.97 10.72 22.74
C ILE A 452 9.08 10.18 21.84
N LYS A 453 9.33 8.86 21.89
CA LYS A 453 10.31 8.20 21.05
C LYS A 453 10.04 8.40 19.55
N LYS A 454 8.76 8.42 19.12
CA LYS A 454 8.41 8.77 17.73
C LYS A 454 8.87 10.16 17.32
N THR A 455 8.70 11.14 18.22
CA THR A 455 9.06 12.54 17.97
C THR A 455 10.58 12.70 17.92
N GLU A 456 11.31 12.00 18.80
CA GLU A 456 12.78 11.96 18.77
C GLU A 456 13.29 11.31 17.47
N LEU A 457 12.72 10.18 17.07
CA LEU A 457 13.03 9.53 15.80
C LEU A 457 12.72 10.41 14.59
N GLU A 458 11.72 11.28 14.66
CA GLU A 458 11.43 12.23 13.59
C GLU A 458 12.63 13.16 13.34
N LYS A 459 13.21 13.71 14.42
CA LYS A 459 14.40 14.56 14.35
C LYS A 459 15.59 13.80 13.77
N VAL A 460 15.83 12.57 14.27
CA VAL A 460 16.89 11.70 13.73
C VAL A 460 16.70 11.44 12.24
N ILE A 461 15.47 11.16 11.79
CA ILE A 461 15.16 10.94 10.37
C ILE A 461 15.41 12.21 9.55
N GLN A 462 15.06 13.39 10.07
CA GLN A 462 15.34 14.67 9.42
C GLN A 462 16.85 14.92 9.29
N ASP A 463 17.64 14.64 10.33
CA ASP A 463 19.10 14.79 10.34
C ASP A 463 19.82 13.85 9.36
N LEU A 464 19.15 12.79 8.90
CA LEU A 464 19.68 11.88 7.89
C LEU A 464 19.46 12.37 6.44
N VAL A 465 18.51 13.29 6.22
CA VAL A 465 18.17 13.79 4.86
C VAL A 465 19.39 14.35 4.12
N PRO A 466 20.29 15.14 4.75
CA PRO A 466 21.51 15.61 4.09
C PRO A 466 22.46 14.51 3.61
N SER A 467 22.38 13.30 4.18
CA SER A 467 23.22 12.15 3.81
C SER A 467 22.67 11.35 2.62
N LEU A 468 21.45 11.66 2.18
CA LEU A 468 20.81 11.02 1.04
C LEU A 468 21.33 11.61 -0.29
N PRO A 469 21.39 10.80 -1.37
CA PRO A 469 21.70 11.28 -2.71
C PRO A 469 20.77 12.40 -3.17
N LYS A 470 21.25 13.27 -4.06
CA LYS A 470 20.52 14.46 -4.57
C LYS A 470 19.12 14.11 -5.07
N GLU A 471 18.99 13.02 -5.82
CA GLU A 471 17.73 12.54 -6.42
C GLU A 471 16.66 12.22 -5.37
N ILE A 472 17.09 11.77 -4.18
CA ILE A 472 16.20 11.45 -3.06
C ILE A 472 16.00 12.69 -2.18
N LYS A 473 17.10 13.33 -1.80
CA LYS A 473 17.15 14.50 -0.90
C LYS A 473 16.26 15.63 -1.41
N SER A 474 16.38 16.00 -2.69
CA SER A 474 15.64 17.13 -3.27
C SER A 474 14.11 16.97 -3.20
N ARG A 475 13.59 15.73 -3.20
CA ARG A 475 12.15 15.44 -3.09
C ARG A 475 11.64 15.35 -1.67
N ILE A 476 12.53 15.04 -0.72
CA ILE A 476 12.21 15.09 0.70
C ILE A 476 12.18 16.55 1.16
N GLU A 477 13.16 17.34 0.76
CA GLU A 477 13.25 18.77 1.08
C GLU A 477 12.20 19.61 0.34
N ASN A 478 11.84 19.22 -0.89
CA ASN A 478 10.73 19.80 -1.63
C ASN A 478 9.69 18.72 -2.02
N PRO A 479 8.70 18.44 -1.16
CA PRO A 479 7.63 17.49 -1.45
C PRO A 479 6.79 17.81 -2.69
N ASN A 480 6.83 19.06 -3.17
CA ASN A 480 6.08 19.53 -4.34
C ASN A 480 6.97 19.67 -5.59
N LYS A 481 8.19 19.11 -5.60
CA LYS A 481 9.15 19.21 -6.71
C LYS A 481 8.54 18.81 -8.05
N GLN A 482 7.77 17.72 -8.10
CA GLN A 482 7.14 17.26 -9.34
C GLN A 482 6.16 18.30 -9.92
N LEU A 483 5.43 19.04 -9.07
CA LEU A 483 4.58 20.13 -9.52
C LEU A 483 5.41 21.26 -10.13
N TYR A 484 6.51 21.65 -9.48
CA TYR A 484 7.44 22.65 -10.01
C TYR A 484 8.06 22.24 -11.37
N ASP A 485 8.45 20.97 -11.52
CA ASP A 485 9.00 20.46 -12.78
C ASP A 485 7.94 20.44 -13.90
N LEU A 486 6.68 20.12 -13.53
CA LEU A 486 5.54 20.15 -14.45
C LEU A 486 5.17 21.59 -14.87
N LEU A 487 5.12 22.52 -13.91
CA LEU A 487 4.72 23.91 -14.12
C LEU A 487 5.92 24.84 -14.38
N TYR A 488 7.03 24.33 -14.94
CA TYR A 488 8.27 25.10 -15.04
C TYR A 488 8.13 26.44 -15.79
N ARG A 489 7.20 26.54 -16.74
CA ARG A 489 6.90 27.78 -17.49
C ARG A 489 6.08 28.80 -16.69
N GLU A 490 5.37 28.34 -15.67
CA GLU A 490 4.55 29.15 -14.77
C GLU A 490 5.17 29.18 -13.35
N LYS A 491 6.47 28.91 -13.26
CA LYS A 491 7.17 28.81 -11.97
C LYS A 491 7.10 30.12 -11.20
N GLU A 492 7.31 31.26 -11.88
CA GLU A 492 7.25 32.58 -11.25
C GLU A 492 5.86 32.85 -10.65
N GLU A 493 4.79 32.47 -11.36
CA GLU A 493 3.43 32.56 -10.83
C GLU A 493 3.21 31.62 -9.65
N LEU A 494 3.71 30.39 -9.74
CA LEU A 494 3.62 29.42 -8.65
C LEU A 494 4.39 29.87 -7.40
N ASP A 495 5.51 30.59 -7.57
CA ASP A 495 6.33 31.11 -6.48
C ASP A 495 5.63 32.20 -5.65
N ASN A 496 4.50 32.74 -6.13
CA ASN A 496 3.63 33.63 -5.35
C ASN A 496 2.82 32.90 -4.24
N PHE A 497 2.85 31.56 -4.23
CA PHE A 497 2.05 30.74 -3.33
C PHE A 497 2.91 29.88 -2.38
N GLU A 498 2.41 29.71 -1.15
CA GLU A 498 2.77 28.58 -0.30
C GLU A 498 1.97 27.34 -0.74
N ILE A 499 2.66 26.27 -1.10
CA ILE A 499 2.04 25.01 -1.55
C ILE A 499 1.92 24.06 -0.36
N LYS A 500 0.70 23.90 0.18
CA LYS A 500 0.45 22.99 1.32
C LYS A 500 0.54 21.53 0.93
N SER A 501 0.03 21.20 -0.25
CA SER A 501 0.10 19.86 -0.81
C SER A 501 -0.03 19.93 -2.33
N SER A 502 0.52 18.94 -3.01
CA SER A 502 0.31 18.75 -4.45
C SER A 502 0.30 17.26 -4.79
N ILE A 503 -0.41 16.91 -5.85
CA ILE A 503 -0.42 15.57 -6.41
C ILE A 503 -0.62 15.66 -7.92
N ILE A 504 0.12 14.88 -8.67
CA ILE A 504 -0.14 14.60 -10.08
C ILE A 504 -0.78 13.21 -10.11
N ALA A 505 -1.86 13.01 -10.86
CA ALA A 505 -2.53 11.71 -10.98
C ALA A 505 -3.63 11.73 -12.05
N TYR A 506 -4.06 10.53 -12.46
CA TYR A 506 -5.40 10.36 -13.00
C TYR A 506 -6.42 10.44 -11.87
N ILE A 507 -7.41 11.33 -11.99
CA ILE A 507 -8.47 11.48 -10.99
C ILE A 507 -9.81 11.31 -11.65
N GLY A 508 -10.62 10.38 -11.14
CA GLY A 508 -12.04 10.25 -11.46
C GLY A 508 -12.90 10.76 -10.30
N SER A 509 -13.39 11.99 -10.39
CA SER A 509 -14.21 12.63 -9.35
C SER A 509 -15.56 13.14 -9.88
N TYR A 510 -16.33 13.77 -8.98
CA TYR A 510 -17.57 14.47 -9.31
C TYR A 510 -17.36 15.83 -9.98
N SER A 511 -16.13 16.36 -10.01
CA SER A 511 -15.80 17.61 -10.71
C SER A 511 -14.90 17.40 -11.92
N TYR A 512 -14.13 16.31 -11.99
CA TYR A 512 -13.14 16.11 -13.05
C TYR A 512 -12.90 14.62 -13.35
N ASP A 513 -12.39 14.30 -14.55
CA ASP A 513 -12.03 12.93 -14.96
C ASP A 513 -10.95 12.96 -16.02
N GLY A 514 -9.75 12.57 -15.63
CA GLY A 514 -8.59 12.59 -16.51
C GLY A 514 -7.29 12.73 -15.73
N GLU A 515 -6.20 12.82 -16.47
CA GLU A 515 -4.90 13.22 -15.93
C GLU A 515 -4.95 14.69 -15.52
N CYS A 516 -4.54 14.99 -14.29
CA CYS A 516 -4.49 16.34 -13.74
C CYS A 516 -3.36 16.46 -12.71
N TRP A 517 -3.07 17.71 -12.36
CA TRP A 517 -2.45 18.02 -11.08
C TRP A 517 -3.48 18.67 -10.15
N GLN A 518 -3.32 18.44 -8.87
CA GLN A 518 -4.03 19.14 -7.80
C GLN A 518 -3.03 19.80 -6.89
N ALA A 519 -3.39 20.97 -6.37
CA ALA A 519 -2.60 21.67 -5.38
C ALA A 519 -3.50 22.44 -4.41
N GLU A 520 -3.05 22.54 -3.17
CA GLU A 520 -3.60 23.46 -2.18
C GLU A 520 -2.64 24.64 -2.05
N LEU A 521 -3.08 25.81 -2.50
CA LEU A 521 -2.26 27.02 -2.59
C LEU A 521 -2.75 28.08 -1.59
N ILE A 522 -1.82 28.81 -0.97
CA ILE A 522 -2.07 29.98 -0.14
C ILE A 522 -1.23 31.14 -0.67
N ASP A 523 -1.80 32.34 -0.78
CA ASP A 523 -1.01 33.53 -1.14
C ASP A 523 0.06 33.79 -0.05
N LYS A 524 1.34 33.90 -0.41
CA LYS A 524 2.45 34.07 0.57
C LYS A 524 2.32 35.31 1.46
N ASN A 525 1.64 36.34 0.97
CA ASN A 525 1.45 37.62 1.67
C ASN A 525 0.01 37.76 2.22
N SER A 526 -0.62 36.65 2.63
CA SER A 526 -1.97 36.64 3.20
C SER A 526 -1.98 36.15 4.65
N ASP A 527 -3.13 36.28 5.31
CA ASP A 527 -3.41 35.72 6.64
C ASP A 527 -3.54 34.19 6.64
N GLY A 528 -3.50 33.54 5.47
CA GLY A 528 -3.64 32.10 5.30
C GLY A 528 -5.04 31.54 5.55
N LYS A 529 -6.07 32.39 5.65
CA LYS A 529 -7.47 31.96 5.83
C LYS A 529 -8.10 31.45 4.54
N ILE A 530 -7.68 31.96 3.39
CA ILE A 530 -8.13 31.51 2.07
C ILE A 530 -7.14 30.51 1.49
N ILE A 531 -7.62 29.31 1.16
CA ILE A 531 -6.87 28.25 0.52
C ILE A 531 -7.51 27.95 -0.84
N TYR A 532 -6.71 27.89 -1.89
CA TYR A 532 -7.19 27.54 -3.23
C TYR A 532 -6.92 26.06 -3.50
N ASN A 533 -7.98 25.28 -3.66
CA ASN A 533 -7.92 23.86 -3.98
C ASN A 533 -8.09 23.67 -5.49
N LEU A 534 -6.97 23.57 -6.19
CA LEU A 534 -6.94 23.48 -7.64
C LEU A 534 -7.04 22.04 -8.13
N THR A 535 -7.71 21.82 -9.25
CA THR A 535 -7.72 20.57 -10.01
C THR A 535 -7.62 20.90 -11.49
N MET A 536 -6.42 20.76 -12.06
CA MET A 536 -6.10 21.33 -13.35
C MET A 536 -5.64 20.26 -14.34
N PRO A 537 -6.20 20.24 -15.56
CA PRO A 537 -5.92 19.19 -16.53
C PRO A 537 -4.47 19.20 -16.99
N ILE A 538 -3.91 18.01 -17.22
CA ILE A 538 -2.59 17.88 -17.85
C ILE A 538 -2.80 17.68 -19.35
N GLY A 539 -2.63 18.76 -20.15
CA GLY A 539 -2.63 18.70 -21.62
C GLY A 539 -3.04 20.01 -22.30
N GLY A 540 -2.22 20.48 -23.25
CA GLY A 540 -2.44 21.73 -24.00
C GLY A 540 -1.12 22.45 -24.33
N LYS A 541 -1.20 23.61 -25.01
CA LYS A 541 -0.05 24.54 -25.20
C LYS A 541 0.26 25.36 -23.94
N ILE A 542 -0.70 25.47 -23.02
CA ILE A 542 -0.63 26.28 -21.81
C ILE A 542 -0.66 25.32 -20.62
N THR A 543 0.28 25.52 -19.70
CA THR A 543 0.23 24.94 -18.37
C THR A 543 -0.95 25.61 -17.63
N PRO A 544 -1.85 24.88 -16.96
CA PRO A 544 -3.19 25.42 -16.67
C PRO A 544 -3.26 26.37 -15.46
N LEU A 545 -2.15 26.76 -14.80
CA LEU A 545 -2.22 27.64 -13.62
C LEU A 545 -2.77 29.02 -14.00
N GLN A 546 -2.42 29.56 -15.16
CA GLN A 546 -2.87 30.86 -15.65
C GLN A 546 -4.40 31.01 -15.62
N ASN A 547 -5.14 29.95 -16.00
CA ASN A 547 -6.61 29.95 -15.94
C ASN A 547 -7.14 30.28 -14.55
N PHE A 548 -6.44 29.85 -13.51
CA PHE A 548 -6.77 30.19 -12.13
C PHE A 548 -6.30 31.60 -11.78
N ILE A 549 -5.09 32.00 -12.18
CA ILE A 549 -4.56 33.36 -11.93
C ILE A 549 -5.52 34.43 -12.47
N ASP A 550 -6.01 34.25 -13.69
CA ASP A 550 -6.96 35.18 -14.35
C ASP A 550 -8.27 35.36 -13.56
N LYS A 551 -8.64 34.39 -12.73
CA LYS A 551 -9.86 34.39 -11.91
C LYS A 551 -9.62 34.59 -10.42
N LYS A 552 -8.39 34.48 -9.94
CA LYS A 552 -8.06 34.44 -8.52
C LYS A 552 -8.59 35.66 -7.77
N ASN A 553 -8.32 36.86 -8.29
CA ASN A 553 -8.69 38.11 -7.62
C ASN A 553 -10.21 38.27 -7.55
N GLU A 554 -10.94 37.93 -8.62
CA GLU A 554 -12.42 37.92 -8.64
C GLU A 554 -12.99 36.97 -7.56
N LEU A 555 -12.47 35.75 -7.49
CA LEU A 555 -12.91 34.73 -6.51
C LEU A 555 -12.62 35.18 -5.08
N LYS A 556 -11.41 35.70 -4.85
CA LYS A 556 -10.98 36.22 -3.55
C LYS A 556 -11.86 37.37 -3.09
N SER A 557 -12.04 38.40 -3.93
CA SER A 557 -12.85 39.57 -3.59
C SER A 557 -14.30 39.22 -3.28
N ARG A 558 -14.92 38.27 -4.00
CA ARG A 558 -16.29 37.82 -3.71
C ARG A 558 -16.42 37.12 -2.37
N VAL A 559 -15.41 36.35 -1.97
CA VAL A 559 -15.37 35.68 -0.66
C VAL A 559 -15.11 36.68 0.46
N GLU A 560 -14.19 37.63 0.26
CA GLU A 560 -13.84 38.67 1.24
C GLU A 560 -14.96 39.70 1.46
N ALA A 561 -15.70 40.04 0.40
CA ALA A 561 -16.80 41.00 0.49
C ALA A 561 -18.08 40.43 1.13
N HIS A 562 -18.22 39.11 1.21
CA HIS A 562 -19.45 38.48 1.68
C HIS A 562 -19.56 38.49 3.22
N SER A 563 -20.40 39.37 3.77
CA SER A 563 -20.49 39.60 5.23
C SER A 563 -20.77 38.34 6.05
N PHE A 564 -21.78 37.54 5.67
CA PHE A 564 -22.09 36.32 6.41
C PHE A 564 -20.95 35.28 6.35
N LEU A 565 -20.33 35.08 5.19
CA LEU A 565 -19.20 34.18 5.07
C LEU A 565 -18.00 34.65 5.92
N GLN A 566 -17.76 35.95 6.01
CA GLN A 566 -16.75 36.51 6.90
C GLN A 566 -17.09 36.30 8.38
N GLN A 567 -18.36 36.38 8.79
CA GLN A 567 -18.77 36.01 10.15
C GLN A 567 -18.45 34.54 10.44
N ILE A 568 -18.79 33.63 9.51
CA ILE A 568 -18.50 32.19 9.64
C ILE A 568 -16.99 31.92 9.76
N ILE A 569 -16.18 32.59 8.93
CA ILE A 569 -14.72 32.43 8.92
C ILE A 569 -14.08 33.02 10.18
N ASN A 570 -14.63 34.10 10.72
CA ASN A 570 -14.07 34.79 11.88
C ASN A 570 -14.64 34.33 13.23
N ASP A 571 -15.67 33.47 13.23
CA ASP A 571 -16.22 32.83 14.44
C ASP A 571 -15.18 31.99 15.19
N ASN A 572 -14.16 31.48 14.48
CA ASN A 572 -13.05 30.77 15.08
C ASN A 572 -11.73 31.05 14.36
N GLU A 573 -10.65 31.26 15.10
CA GLU A 573 -9.32 31.54 14.53
C GLU A 573 -8.76 30.37 13.69
N GLU A 574 -9.14 29.13 13.98
CA GLU A 574 -8.74 27.95 13.20
C GLU A 574 -9.55 27.77 11.90
N SER A 575 -10.62 28.54 11.71
CA SER A 575 -11.48 28.41 10.54
C SER A 575 -10.76 28.84 9.27
N LYS A 576 -10.90 28.04 8.21
CA LYS A 576 -10.32 28.33 6.89
C LYS A 576 -11.34 28.10 5.79
N VAL A 577 -11.32 28.96 4.78
CA VAL A 577 -12.13 28.80 3.58
C VAL A 577 -11.29 28.22 2.46
N HIS A 578 -11.79 27.14 1.87
CA HIS A 578 -11.18 26.47 0.75
C HIS A 578 -12.01 26.71 -0.50
N ILE A 579 -11.49 27.52 -1.42
CA ILE A 579 -12.11 27.80 -2.72
C ILE A 579 -11.68 26.70 -3.69
N LYS A 580 -12.64 25.98 -4.26
CA LYS A 580 -12.35 24.98 -5.29
C LYS A 580 -12.24 25.65 -6.64
N PHE A 581 -11.28 25.21 -7.44
CA PHE A 581 -11.16 25.63 -8.84
C PHE A 581 -10.79 24.42 -9.69
N THR A 582 -11.53 24.20 -10.77
CA THR A 582 -11.33 23.06 -11.66
C THR A 582 -11.33 23.54 -13.10
N LYS A 583 -10.21 23.30 -13.81
CA LYS A 583 -9.96 23.69 -15.20
C LYS A 583 -9.97 25.20 -15.46
N ASP A 584 -11.13 25.83 -15.39
CA ASP A 584 -11.41 27.21 -15.78
C ASP A 584 -12.52 27.87 -14.93
N LYS A 585 -13.06 27.16 -13.94
CA LYS A 585 -14.17 27.66 -13.09
C LYS A 585 -14.16 27.06 -11.70
N SER A 586 -14.84 27.74 -10.77
CA SER A 586 -14.95 27.27 -9.38
C SER A 586 -16.04 26.22 -9.19
N PHE A 587 -17.27 26.50 -9.64
CA PHE A 587 -18.37 25.53 -9.57
C PHE A 587 -18.39 24.59 -10.79
N VAL A 588 -18.34 23.27 -10.52
CA VAL A 588 -18.47 22.22 -11.54
C VAL A 588 -19.49 21.18 -11.11
N ASN A 589 -20.55 21.01 -11.89
CA ASN A 589 -21.61 20.03 -11.65
C ASN A 589 -21.59 18.87 -12.66
N ARG A 590 -20.49 18.14 -12.72
CA ARG A 590 -20.33 17.06 -13.70
C ARG A 590 -21.33 15.93 -13.41
N ARG A 591 -22.06 15.49 -14.44
CA ARG A 591 -23.13 14.46 -14.35
C ARG A 591 -24.20 14.79 -13.30
N ASN A 592 -24.46 16.09 -13.07
CA ASN A 592 -25.43 16.61 -12.10
C ASN A 592 -25.21 16.10 -10.67
N LYS A 593 -23.99 15.66 -10.30
CA LYS A 593 -23.76 15.01 -9.00
C LYS A 593 -23.92 15.93 -7.80
N VAL A 594 -23.69 17.25 -7.95
CA VAL A 594 -23.87 18.22 -6.87
C VAL A 594 -25.36 18.48 -6.66
N THR A 595 -26.10 18.66 -7.74
CA THR A 595 -27.54 18.99 -7.70
C THR A 595 -28.46 17.77 -7.61
N LYS A 596 -27.96 16.55 -7.84
CA LYS A 596 -28.76 15.32 -7.89
C LYS A 596 -29.65 15.08 -6.66
N ASP A 597 -29.15 15.42 -5.48
CA ASP A 597 -29.86 15.17 -4.22
C ASP A 597 -30.69 16.38 -3.76
N MET A 598 -30.63 17.52 -4.46
CA MET A 598 -31.36 18.76 -4.13
C MET A 598 -32.84 18.68 -4.54
N PRO A 599 -33.74 19.42 -3.87
CA PRO A 599 -35.11 19.66 -4.35
C PRO A 599 -35.08 20.23 -5.77
N LYS A 600 -36.02 19.80 -6.63
CA LYS A 600 -36.01 20.19 -8.04
C LYS A 600 -36.29 21.68 -8.20
N GLU A 601 -37.24 22.17 -7.43
CA GLU A 601 -37.68 23.56 -7.39
C GLU A 601 -36.50 24.50 -7.10
N LEU A 602 -35.66 24.11 -6.13
CA LEU A 602 -34.45 24.84 -5.78
C LEU A 602 -33.40 24.81 -6.90
N VAL A 603 -33.24 23.69 -7.61
CA VAL A 603 -32.28 23.61 -8.72
C VAL A 603 -32.70 24.46 -9.90
N GLU A 604 -34.01 24.60 -10.14
CA GLU A 604 -34.58 25.41 -11.23
C GLU A 604 -34.52 26.91 -10.94
N GLU A 605 -34.59 27.32 -9.67
CA GLU A 605 -34.54 28.73 -9.24
C GLU A 605 -33.11 29.30 -9.17
N LEU A 606 -32.12 28.48 -8.78
CA LEU A 606 -30.78 28.96 -8.47
C LEU A 606 -29.89 29.10 -9.72
N ASP A 607 -29.26 30.26 -9.85
CA ASP A 607 -28.23 30.51 -10.86
C ASP A 607 -26.85 30.02 -10.40
N PHE A 608 -26.41 28.91 -11.00
CA PHE A 608 -25.08 28.34 -10.77
C PHE A 608 -24.02 28.84 -11.75
N GLU A 609 -24.38 29.72 -12.70
CA GLU A 609 -23.42 30.39 -13.56
C GLU A 609 -22.49 31.27 -12.71
N ASN A 610 -21.19 31.19 -12.97
CA ASN A 610 -20.15 31.90 -12.19
C ASN A 610 -20.20 31.67 -10.67
N ALA A 611 -20.86 30.60 -10.20
CA ALA A 611 -20.89 30.27 -8.79
C ALA A 611 -19.50 29.81 -8.27
N ILE A 612 -19.26 30.03 -6.99
CA ILE A 612 -18.03 29.64 -6.30
C ILE A 612 -18.32 28.42 -5.44
N SER A 613 -17.67 27.29 -5.72
CA SER A 613 -17.71 26.13 -4.84
C SER A 613 -16.64 26.28 -3.77
N LEU A 614 -17.04 26.25 -2.50
CA LEU A 614 -16.12 26.36 -1.39
C LEU A 614 -16.50 25.43 -0.24
N TYR A 615 -15.59 25.25 0.71
CA TYR A 615 -15.93 24.70 2.01
C TYR A 615 -15.20 25.46 3.11
N VAL A 616 -15.84 25.56 4.26
CA VAL A 616 -15.19 26.08 5.47
C VAL A 616 -14.81 24.89 6.34
N SER A 617 -13.53 24.80 6.71
CA SER A 617 -13.05 23.88 7.73
C SER A 617 -13.14 24.54 9.09
N PHE A 618 -13.64 23.79 10.08
CA PHE A 618 -13.82 24.21 11.47
C PHE A 618 -12.98 23.30 12.40
N PRO A 619 -12.82 23.69 13.68
CA PRO A 619 -12.18 22.85 14.68
C PRO A 619 -12.77 21.43 14.75
N LYS A 620 -11.99 20.48 15.29
CA LYS A 620 -12.38 19.06 15.43
C LYS A 620 -12.68 18.37 14.09
N ARG A 621 -12.04 18.80 13.01
CA ARG A 621 -12.13 18.23 11.65
C ARG A 621 -13.55 18.24 11.07
N LYS A 622 -14.39 19.21 11.50
CA LYS A 622 -15.67 19.46 10.86
C LYS A 622 -15.43 20.30 9.60
N TYR A 623 -16.17 20.04 8.53
CA TYR A 623 -16.19 20.92 7.37
C TYR A 623 -17.59 20.99 6.78
N VAL A 624 -17.95 22.15 6.26
CA VAL A 624 -19.25 22.41 5.63
C VAL A 624 -19.02 22.93 4.22
N ARG A 625 -19.75 22.36 3.27
CA ARG A 625 -19.65 22.74 1.85
C ARG A 625 -20.69 23.78 1.51
N PHE A 626 -20.27 24.78 0.75
CA PHE A 626 -21.13 25.85 0.27
C PHE A 626 -20.96 26.06 -1.24
N VAL A 627 -21.95 26.73 -1.80
CA VAL A 627 -21.91 27.34 -3.13
C VAL A 627 -22.31 28.79 -2.95
N LEU A 628 -21.37 29.70 -3.21
CA LEU A 628 -21.67 31.12 -3.29
C LEU A 628 -22.13 31.44 -4.71
N LEU A 629 -23.41 31.78 -4.86
CA LEU A 629 -24.05 32.05 -6.14
C LEU A 629 -23.64 33.43 -6.68
N ASN A 630 -23.97 33.70 -7.94
CA ASN A 630 -23.64 34.96 -8.59
C ASN A 630 -24.31 36.17 -7.92
N ASN A 631 -25.53 35.99 -7.42
CA ASN A 631 -26.32 37.02 -6.74
C ASN A 631 -25.94 37.26 -5.27
N GLY A 632 -24.84 36.68 -4.77
CA GLY A 632 -24.40 36.82 -3.39
C GLY A 632 -25.02 35.83 -2.40
N ASN A 633 -26.04 35.06 -2.79
CA ASN A 633 -26.64 34.07 -1.87
C ASN A 633 -25.70 32.87 -1.65
N LEU A 634 -25.69 32.37 -0.41
CA LEU A 634 -24.85 31.26 0.01
C LEU A 634 -25.70 29.99 0.21
N LEU A 635 -25.52 29.00 -0.65
CA LEU A 635 -26.19 27.70 -0.55
C LEU A 635 -25.32 26.71 0.22
N MET A 636 -25.85 26.13 1.30
CA MET A 636 -25.22 25.03 2.04
C MET A 636 -25.54 23.68 1.38
N LEU A 637 -24.60 22.71 1.39
CA LEU A 637 -24.76 21.40 0.72
C LEU A 637 -24.74 20.18 1.63
N GLY A 638 -24.29 20.32 2.88
CA GLY A 638 -24.16 19.21 3.82
C GLY A 638 -23.44 19.59 5.09
N ILE A 639 -23.87 18.98 6.20
CA ILE A 639 -23.45 19.33 7.55
C ILE A 639 -23.05 18.10 8.36
N PRO A 640 -22.07 18.23 9.27
CA PRO A 640 -21.80 17.23 10.30
C PRO A 640 -23.01 17.05 11.24
N LYS A 641 -23.10 15.89 11.89
CA LYS A 641 -24.07 15.69 12.97
C LYS A 641 -23.82 16.71 14.09
N ASP A 642 -24.90 17.25 14.67
CA ASP A 642 -24.83 18.20 15.78
C ASP A 642 -23.97 19.43 15.42
N PHE A 643 -24.10 19.90 14.17
CA PHE A 643 -23.45 21.11 13.69
C PHE A 643 -24.40 22.29 13.81
N GLU A 644 -23.91 23.36 14.43
CA GLU A 644 -24.59 24.64 14.58
C GLU A 644 -23.82 25.66 13.75
N LEU A 645 -24.53 26.61 13.15
CA LEU A 645 -23.94 27.71 12.40
C LEU A 645 -24.43 29.03 12.99
N LEU A 646 -23.58 29.69 13.76
CA LEU A 646 -23.92 30.92 14.47
C LEU A 646 -25.20 30.71 15.30
N GLU A 647 -26.31 31.35 14.94
CA GLU A 647 -27.60 31.24 15.63
C GLU A 647 -28.47 30.04 15.21
N TYR A 648 -28.13 29.36 14.11
CA TYR A 648 -28.95 28.26 13.56
C TYR A 648 -28.54 26.90 14.11
N LYS A 649 -29.53 26.16 14.63
CA LYS A 649 -29.33 24.81 15.17
C LYS A 649 -29.31 23.75 14.07
N PHE A 650 -28.78 22.57 14.42
CA PHE A 650 -28.67 21.44 13.50
C PHE A 650 -30.00 21.07 12.84
N GLU A 651 -31.09 21.04 13.62
CA GLU A 651 -32.43 20.68 13.16
C GLU A 651 -32.97 21.66 12.12
N GLU A 652 -32.60 22.94 12.23
CA GLU A 652 -33.01 24.00 11.30
C GLU A 652 -32.20 23.92 10.00
N LEU A 653 -30.93 23.56 10.08
CA LEU A 653 -30.02 23.45 8.94
C LEU A 653 -30.20 22.15 8.14
N MET A 654 -30.66 21.08 8.78
CA MET A 654 -30.76 19.75 8.17
C MET A 654 -31.97 19.64 7.25
N THR A 655 -31.73 19.28 5.99
CA THR A 655 -32.80 19.08 5.00
C THR A 655 -33.08 17.59 4.74
N LYS A 656 -32.05 16.75 4.76
CA LYS A 656 -32.22 15.32 4.47
C LYS A 656 -31.19 14.45 5.18
N GLU A 657 -31.67 13.40 5.85
CA GLU A 657 -30.86 12.32 6.37
C GLU A 657 -30.71 11.19 5.33
N LYS A 658 -29.48 10.72 5.11
CA LYS A 658 -29.20 9.55 4.26
C LYS A 658 -28.45 8.49 5.06
N LYS A 659 -29.14 7.38 5.32
CA LYS A 659 -28.57 6.19 5.99
C LYS A 659 -27.95 5.25 4.96
N SER A 660 -26.72 4.85 5.21
CA SER A 660 -26.05 3.75 4.53
C SER A 660 -25.72 2.65 5.52
N PHE A 661 -25.29 1.48 5.03
CA PHE A 661 -24.93 0.35 5.89
C PHE A 661 -23.81 0.69 6.91
N LEU A 662 -22.93 1.65 6.59
CA LEU A 662 -21.76 1.97 7.41
C LEU A 662 -21.75 3.39 7.98
N SER A 663 -22.60 4.30 7.47
CA SER A 663 -22.60 5.70 7.89
C SER A 663 -23.93 6.40 7.62
N THR A 664 -24.20 7.41 8.42
CA THR A 664 -25.27 8.38 8.16
C THR A 664 -24.64 9.69 7.68
N SER A 665 -25.15 10.26 6.60
CA SER A 665 -24.77 11.59 6.12
C SER A 665 -25.97 12.52 6.15
N TYR A 666 -25.75 13.77 6.56
CA TYR A 666 -26.77 14.80 6.63
C TYR A 666 -26.54 15.84 5.53
N LYS A 667 -27.58 16.09 4.74
CA LYS A 667 -27.60 17.12 3.71
C LYS A 667 -28.26 18.36 4.28
N SER A 668 -27.74 19.51 3.89
CA SER A 668 -28.39 20.80 4.04
C SER A 668 -28.52 21.36 2.63
N PHE A 669 -29.67 21.95 2.32
CA PHE A 669 -29.94 22.73 1.10
C PHE A 669 -30.52 24.08 1.48
N LYS A 670 -30.01 24.64 2.59
CA LYS A 670 -30.41 25.95 3.11
C LYS A 670 -29.68 27.06 2.38
N LEU A 671 -30.44 28.09 2.04
CA LEU A 671 -29.99 29.27 1.30
C LEU A 671 -29.96 30.46 2.25
N PHE A 672 -28.87 31.20 2.24
CA PHE A 672 -28.69 32.40 3.06
C PHE A 672 -28.45 33.61 2.17
N ASP A 673 -28.98 34.76 2.55
CA ASP A 673 -28.59 36.04 1.94
C ASP A 673 -27.21 36.51 2.45
N GLU A 674 -26.72 37.63 1.92
CA GLU A 674 -25.42 38.21 2.29
C GLU A 674 -25.31 38.56 3.78
N LYS A 675 -26.45 38.82 4.44
CA LYS A 675 -26.55 39.19 5.86
C LYS A 675 -26.70 37.98 6.78
N GLY A 676 -26.85 36.78 6.23
CA GLY A 676 -26.99 35.54 6.99
C GLY A 676 -28.42 35.16 7.33
N LYS A 677 -29.42 35.81 6.74
CA LYS A 677 -30.81 35.41 6.90
C LYS A 677 -31.09 34.19 6.04
N MET A 678 -31.57 33.11 6.67
CA MET A 678 -32.04 31.92 5.97
C MET A 678 -33.31 32.22 5.17
N LEU A 679 -33.33 31.84 3.89
CA LEU A 679 -34.39 32.18 2.93
C LEU A 679 -35.42 31.05 2.73
N ASN A 680 -35.12 29.82 3.15
CA ASN A 680 -35.95 28.62 2.92
C ASN A 680 -35.93 27.62 4.08
#